data_AF-A0A818QCV1-F1
#
_entry.id   AF-A0A818QCV1-F1
#
_cell.length_a   1.000
_cell.length_b   1.000
_cell.length_c   1.000
_cell.angle_alpha   90.00
_cell.angle_beta   90.00
_cell.angle_gamma   90.00
#
_symmetry.space_group_name_H-M   'P 1'
#
loop_
_entity.id
_entity.type
_entity.pdbx_description
1 polymer ?
#
loop_
_entity_poly.entity_id
_entity_poly.type
_entity_poly.pdbx_seq_one_letter_code
_entity_poly.pdbx_strand_id
1 'polypeptide(L)'
;MDFNSWTLTSFGNQSIKKSDVLSPVPNTPKLPKIVLRNSMGFELKTETTFQNAIYRAKTKLLEPNRRLTEMEWRLPHAPVPSRPDYSRSLEYDDFRSMKKPPKMVDPHKTEHMDMSFWDYLLPDRRLDQATVSRRTMEKYYRSMDTVPHPEFMDNFHSLKRVEQIFLSIVSTSSTLDKVVADLGIMDNRKKMIMTQVLTSLLKGDFASLENLPANVRNDALLDLAKLAREGKLSVAMQEKVLTELAQNLSALPPEVRAKVTEQLINCIENVPPEAREQVVQQILNTLETLSEEDRQKVLHDLVKKISSMPEESRNALIEKIMENMDNLTPDAKIQLLQDLLRDADTIPAAMRDNILQNLLDSLDTLPPGERERVLAELTKNLATLPPNIRQQLLEKLLEKSEELPPELRDQMYAEILKNVPGMPEELKRKLVVELLKNVDNMDPTLRQNVMKEILNNLDLIDDTMHGQVLQNFLQSLNDVPADERDAILKKIIEKSAALDDPEMKRQLLEEILKNPSNLSASALQELVKNVGELPPDLQERLYAEILQKKDELSPSVLEEIIRNSANVPQAVLKELIKDVEKLAPSSLAELAKHLNVLPEEVRTKLLADVMNSMNNLDDEQKAALIGELLKNQTNLNPQQLETLMKNLDGLDPALKEKVMKGLVDNMDNLPPAVKEKLVSFILKKK
;
A
#
# COMPACT_ATOMS: atom_id res chain seq x y z
N MET A 1 -61.02 49.75 -25.36
CA MET A 1 -62.10 48.89 -25.89
C MET A 1 -61.68 47.47 -25.59
N ASP A 2 -61.72 47.08 -24.32
CA ASP A 2 -62.91 46.60 -23.59
C ASP A 2 -63.54 45.39 -24.26
N PHE A 3 -63.49 44.24 -23.58
CA PHE A 3 -64.72 43.55 -23.18
C PHE A 3 -64.47 42.70 -21.92
N ASN A 4 -65.10 43.15 -20.82
CA ASN A 4 -65.51 42.38 -19.64
C ASN A 4 -66.35 41.15 -20.06
N SER A 5 -66.60 40.08 -19.30
CA SER A 5 -66.46 39.66 -17.89
C SER A 5 -66.68 38.13 -17.88
N TRP A 6 -66.41 37.38 -16.81
CA TRP A 6 -67.44 36.90 -15.87
C TRP A 6 -66.77 36.27 -14.63
N THR A 7 -67.40 36.51 -13.48
CA THR A 7 -67.21 35.92 -12.13
C THR A 7 -67.63 34.43 -12.14
N LEU A 8 -67.39 33.52 -11.17
CA LEU A 8 -67.43 33.55 -9.70
C LEU A 8 -67.16 32.09 -9.24
N THR A 9 -66.35 31.79 -8.21
CA THR A 9 -66.73 30.93 -7.05
C THR A 9 -65.55 30.64 -6.10
N SER A 10 -65.95 30.53 -4.84
CA SER A 10 -65.22 30.48 -3.57
C SER A 10 -64.60 29.12 -3.19
N PHE A 11 -63.93 29.13 -2.02
CA PHE A 11 -63.48 28.05 -1.12
C PHE A 11 -61.95 27.90 -1.11
N GLY A 12 -61.21 28.04 -0.01
CA GLY A 12 -61.54 28.23 1.39
C GLY A 12 -60.39 27.68 2.26
N ASN A 13 -60.06 28.37 3.35
CA ASN A 13 -59.27 27.94 4.51
C ASN A 13 -57.75 27.70 4.31
N GLN A 14 -56.84 28.01 5.25
CA GLN A 14 -56.89 28.72 6.53
C GLN A 14 -55.41 29.01 6.89
N SER A 15 -55.10 30.25 7.22
CA SER A 15 -53.81 30.66 7.79
C SER A 15 -53.72 30.26 9.26
N ILE A 16 -52.62 29.61 9.65
CA ILE A 16 -52.13 29.61 11.03
C ILE A 16 -50.96 30.60 11.10
N LYS A 17 -51.15 31.69 11.84
CA LYS A 17 -50.12 32.64 12.24
C LYS A 17 -49.22 32.00 13.30
N LYS A 18 -47.90 32.17 13.16
CA LYS A 18 -46.97 32.20 14.29
C LYS A 18 -46.03 33.38 14.13
N SER A 19 -46.38 34.47 14.80
CA SER A 19 -45.48 35.53 15.21
C SER A 19 -44.62 35.02 16.38
N ASP A 20 -43.31 35.19 16.29
CA ASP A 20 -42.49 35.72 17.37
C ASP A 20 -41.15 36.18 16.80
N VAL A 21 -40.98 37.50 16.79
CA VAL A 21 -39.79 38.24 16.37
C VAL A 21 -38.89 38.36 17.59
N LEU A 22 -37.72 37.72 17.55
CA LEU A 22 -36.67 37.91 18.56
C LEU A 22 -35.77 39.09 18.17
N SER A 23 -35.56 39.99 19.13
CA SER A 23 -34.71 41.17 19.07
C SER A 23 -33.22 40.84 18.82
N PRO A 24 -32.42 41.77 18.25
CA PRO A 24 -31.03 41.53 17.93
C PRO A 24 -30.14 41.43 19.19
N VAL A 25 -29.37 40.35 19.27
CA VAL A 25 -28.38 40.09 20.32
C VAL A 25 -27.18 41.04 20.15
N PRO A 26 -26.66 41.66 21.23
CA PRO A 26 -25.56 42.61 21.14
C PRO A 26 -24.22 41.93 20.76
N ASN A 27 -23.41 42.68 20.00
CA ASN A 27 -22.11 42.33 19.41
C ASN A 27 -21.29 41.28 20.16
N THR A 28 -21.27 40.07 19.61
CA THR A 28 -20.26 39.05 19.95
C THR A 28 -18.94 39.38 19.25
N PRO A 29 -17.78 39.20 19.92
CA PRO A 29 -16.47 39.43 19.30
C PRO A 29 -16.29 38.51 18.09
N LYS A 30 -16.00 39.08 16.91
CA LYS A 30 -15.73 38.32 15.68
C LYS A 30 -14.47 37.46 15.88
N LEU A 31 -14.68 36.15 15.90
CA LEU A 31 -13.64 35.14 16.05
C LEU A 31 -12.76 35.04 14.78
N PRO A 32 -11.49 34.60 14.90
CA PRO A 32 -10.59 34.46 13.76
C PRO A 32 -11.10 33.40 12.78
N LYS A 33 -11.31 33.80 11.52
CA LYS A 33 -11.80 32.93 10.43
C LYS A 33 -10.63 32.14 9.85
N ILE A 34 -10.71 30.81 9.87
CA ILE A 34 -9.78 29.96 9.11
C ILE A 34 -10.22 30.00 7.66
N VAL A 35 -9.44 30.67 6.82
CA VAL A 35 -9.71 30.85 5.38
C VAL A 35 -9.00 29.74 4.61
N LEU A 36 -9.73 28.72 4.17
CA LEU A 36 -9.20 27.70 3.28
C LEU A 36 -9.37 28.16 1.83
N ARG A 37 -8.32 28.04 1.02
CA ARG A 37 -8.33 28.37 -0.42
C ARG A 37 -8.07 27.10 -1.23
N ASN A 38 -8.70 26.97 -2.40
CA ASN A 38 -8.39 25.87 -3.31
C ASN A 38 -7.05 26.10 -4.03
N SER A 39 -6.61 25.12 -4.83
CA SER A 39 -5.37 25.18 -5.63
C SER A 39 -5.33 26.35 -6.62
N MET A 40 -6.47 26.99 -6.90
CA MET A 40 -6.58 28.19 -7.73
C MET A 40 -6.75 29.48 -6.92
N GLY A 41 -6.57 29.44 -5.60
CA GLY A 41 -6.54 30.61 -4.72
C GLY A 41 -7.91 31.15 -4.28
N PHE A 42 -9.02 30.50 -4.66
CA PHE A 42 -10.38 30.90 -4.28
C PHE A 42 -10.72 30.42 -2.86
N GLU A 43 -11.26 31.33 -2.05
CA GLU A 43 -11.72 31.04 -0.68
C GLU A 43 -12.93 30.10 -0.68
N LEU A 44 -12.78 28.96 -0.02
CA LEU A 44 -13.81 27.96 0.15
C LEU A 44 -14.67 28.32 1.38
N LYS A 45 -15.99 28.41 1.19
CA LYS A 45 -16.94 28.56 2.31
C LYS A 45 -17.01 27.25 3.09
N THR A 46 -16.20 27.13 4.14
CA THR A 46 -16.08 25.90 4.95
C THR A 46 -16.67 26.06 6.34
N GLU A 47 -17.85 26.70 6.48
CA GLU A 47 -18.64 26.58 7.71
C GLU A 47 -19.21 25.15 7.81
N THR A 48 -18.37 24.22 8.26
CA THR A 48 -18.77 22.84 8.50
C THR A 48 -19.33 22.70 9.90
N THR A 49 -20.30 21.79 10.06
CA THR A 49 -20.84 21.37 11.36
C THR A 49 -19.74 20.96 12.34
N PHE A 50 -18.65 20.38 11.82
CA PHE A 50 -17.48 19.97 12.61
C PHE A 50 -16.69 21.17 13.17
N GLN A 51 -16.40 22.19 12.36
CA GLN A 51 -15.75 23.41 12.85
C GLN A 51 -16.61 24.10 13.92
N ASN A 52 -17.92 24.21 13.69
CA ASN A 52 -18.85 24.76 14.68
C ASN A 52 -18.89 23.94 15.99
N ALA A 53 -18.70 22.62 15.92
CA ALA A 53 -18.63 21.75 17.10
C ALA A 53 -17.33 21.96 17.89
N ILE A 54 -16.17 22.06 17.21
CA ILE A 54 -14.88 22.38 17.84
C ILE A 54 -14.94 23.74 18.55
N TYR A 55 -15.52 24.75 17.90
CA TYR A 55 -15.66 26.07 18.51
C TYR A 55 -16.56 26.03 19.76
N ARG A 56 -17.71 25.34 19.71
CA ARG A 56 -18.58 25.17 20.89
C ARG A 56 -17.88 24.45 22.04
N ALA A 57 -17.06 23.45 21.76
CA ALA A 57 -16.28 22.74 22.78
C ALA A 57 -15.24 23.67 23.43
N LYS A 58 -14.53 24.48 22.64
CA LYS A 58 -13.53 25.44 23.13
C LYS A 58 -14.15 26.55 23.98
N THR A 59 -15.31 27.07 23.62
CA THR A 59 -15.99 28.11 24.42
C THR A 59 -16.47 27.55 25.76
N LYS A 60 -16.93 26.29 25.80
CA LYS A 60 -17.34 25.61 27.05
C LYS A 60 -16.18 25.36 28.02
N LEU A 61 -14.96 25.16 27.51
CA LEU A 61 -13.74 25.02 28.32
C LEU A 61 -13.30 26.34 29.01
N LEU A 62 -13.75 27.48 28.49
CA LEU A 62 -13.40 28.80 29.01
C LEU A 62 -14.41 29.35 30.03
N GLU A 63 -15.43 28.58 30.42
CA GLU A 63 -16.38 28.94 31.48
C GLU A 63 -15.94 28.30 32.82
N PRO A 64 -15.25 29.04 33.71
CA PRO A 64 -14.47 28.45 34.81
C PRO A 64 -15.28 27.80 35.94
N ASN A 65 -16.62 27.88 35.94
CA ASN A 65 -17.46 27.46 37.07
C ASN A 65 -18.58 26.47 36.73
N ARG A 66 -18.54 25.81 35.57
CA ARG A 66 -19.58 24.84 35.17
C ARG A 66 -19.01 23.41 35.16
N ARG A 67 -19.52 22.54 36.05
CA ARG A 67 -19.28 21.09 35.97
C ARG A 67 -20.10 20.53 34.81
N LEU A 68 -19.43 20.11 33.75
CA LEU A 68 -20.06 19.46 32.60
C LEU A 68 -20.34 17.98 32.92
N THR A 69 -21.49 17.50 32.48
CA THR A 69 -21.89 16.08 32.60
C THR A 69 -21.16 15.22 31.56
N GLU A 70 -21.02 13.92 31.81
CA GLU A 70 -20.30 12.98 30.91
C GLU A 70 -20.88 12.93 29.48
N MET A 71 -22.18 13.16 29.34
CA MET A 71 -22.85 13.30 28.03
C MET A 71 -22.44 14.57 27.27
N GLU A 72 -22.04 15.64 27.96
CA GLU A 72 -21.62 16.90 27.34
C GLU A 72 -20.17 16.85 26.81
N TRP A 73 -19.40 15.83 27.17
CA TRP A 73 -18.04 15.56 26.67
C TRP A 73 -18.00 14.79 25.35
N ARG A 74 -19.12 14.18 24.93
CA ARG A 74 -19.14 13.35 23.72
C ARG A 74 -19.20 14.22 22.47
N LEU A 75 -18.17 14.11 21.62
CA LEU A 75 -18.23 14.59 20.24
C LEU A 75 -19.43 13.92 19.53
N PRO A 76 -20.22 14.64 18.73
CA PRO A 76 -21.28 14.00 17.96
C PRO A 76 -20.66 12.95 17.04
N HIS A 77 -21.31 11.79 16.92
CA HIS A 77 -20.87 10.73 16.01
C HIS A 77 -20.63 11.33 14.62
N ALA A 78 -19.46 11.05 14.04
CA ALA A 78 -19.16 11.44 12.68
C ALA A 78 -20.30 10.92 11.76
N PRO A 79 -20.78 11.73 10.81
CA PRO A 79 -21.75 11.23 9.85
C PRO A 79 -21.17 10.00 9.16
N VAL A 80 -22.02 8.99 8.96
CA VAL A 80 -21.65 7.77 8.24
C VAL A 80 -21.01 8.18 6.91
N PRO A 81 -19.79 7.73 6.58
CA PRO A 81 -19.14 8.12 5.34
C PRO A 81 -20.06 7.80 4.16
N SER A 82 -20.24 8.77 3.27
CA SER A 82 -20.96 8.57 2.02
C SER A 82 -20.32 7.39 1.30
N ARG A 83 -21.14 6.41 0.86
CA ARG A 83 -20.64 5.31 0.02
C ARG A 83 -19.83 5.91 -1.13
N PRO A 84 -18.62 5.40 -1.43
CA PRO A 84 -17.86 5.90 -2.56
C PRO A 84 -18.69 5.76 -3.83
N ASP A 85 -18.82 6.85 -4.57
CA ASP A 85 -19.50 6.84 -5.85
C ASP A 85 -18.57 6.22 -6.91
N TYR A 86 -18.69 4.91 -7.10
CA TYR A 86 -17.92 4.15 -8.09
C TYR A 86 -18.42 4.36 -9.53
N SER A 87 -19.38 5.27 -9.77
CA SER A 87 -19.93 5.50 -11.12
C SER A 87 -18.98 6.23 -12.09
N ARG A 88 -17.78 6.63 -11.64
CA ARG A 88 -16.82 7.40 -12.45
C ARG A 88 -15.48 6.71 -12.73
N SER A 89 -15.27 5.46 -12.31
CA SER A 89 -13.96 4.81 -12.44
C SER A 89 -13.97 3.39 -13.00
N LEU A 90 -14.94 3.01 -13.84
CA LEU A 90 -14.95 1.70 -14.48
C LEU A 90 -15.30 1.81 -15.97
N GLU A 91 -14.31 1.50 -16.81
CA GLU A 91 -14.48 1.23 -18.24
C GLU A 91 -15.34 -0.03 -18.45
N TYR A 92 -16.16 0.00 -19.48
CA TYR A 92 -17.35 -0.85 -19.62
C TYR A 92 -17.08 -2.25 -20.23
N ASP A 93 -15.82 -2.62 -20.50
CA ASP A 93 -15.51 -3.79 -21.34
C ASP A 93 -15.16 -5.10 -20.61
N ASP A 94 -14.99 -5.11 -19.28
CA ASP A 94 -14.46 -6.30 -18.58
C ASP A 94 -15.51 -7.29 -18.02
N PHE A 95 -16.81 -7.09 -18.25
CA PHE A 95 -17.86 -7.89 -17.60
C PHE A 95 -18.38 -9.12 -18.38
N ARG A 96 -17.82 -9.47 -19.54
CA ARG A 96 -18.30 -10.64 -20.32
C ARG A 96 -17.64 -11.99 -19.98
N SER A 97 -16.64 -12.05 -19.10
CA SER A 97 -15.90 -13.30 -18.82
C SER A 97 -16.15 -13.95 -17.45
N MET A 98 -16.85 -13.30 -16.52
CA MET A 98 -17.04 -13.88 -15.17
C MET A 98 -18.30 -14.77 -15.07
N LYS A 99 -18.07 -16.07 -14.90
CA LYS A 99 -19.07 -17.09 -14.57
C LYS A 99 -19.81 -16.71 -13.26
N LYS A 100 -21.13 -16.87 -13.29
CA LYS A 100 -22.07 -16.60 -12.18
C LYS A 100 -21.56 -17.13 -10.83
N PRO A 101 -21.64 -16.35 -9.73
CA PRO A 101 -21.39 -16.87 -8.40
C PRO A 101 -22.52 -17.81 -7.95
N PRO A 102 -22.22 -18.83 -7.11
CA PRO A 102 -23.23 -19.77 -6.62
C PRO A 102 -24.19 -19.11 -5.64
N LYS A 103 -25.46 -19.53 -5.70
CA LYS A 103 -26.54 -19.08 -4.81
C LYS A 103 -26.21 -19.42 -3.35
N MET A 104 -26.28 -18.41 -2.47
CA MET A 104 -26.26 -18.63 -1.02
C MET A 104 -27.46 -19.49 -0.61
N VAL A 105 -27.16 -20.53 0.16
CA VAL A 105 -28.13 -21.47 0.75
C VAL A 105 -28.63 -20.92 2.09
N ASP A 106 -29.94 -21.07 2.27
CA ASP A 106 -30.79 -20.64 3.38
C ASP A 106 -30.42 -21.32 4.72
N PRO A 107 -30.20 -20.60 5.84
CA PRO A 107 -29.67 -21.16 7.09
C PRO A 107 -30.69 -21.89 7.99
N HIS A 108 -31.87 -22.26 7.49
CA HIS A 108 -32.89 -22.93 8.30
C HIS A 108 -33.40 -24.25 7.68
N LYS A 109 -32.53 -25.26 7.58
CA LYS A 109 -32.94 -26.67 7.50
C LYS A 109 -31.96 -27.57 8.24
N THR A 110 -32.33 -27.96 9.46
CA THR A 110 -31.75 -29.10 10.19
C THR A 110 -32.39 -30.38 9.69
N GLU A 111 -31.65 -31.18 8.93
CA GLU A 111 -31.95 -32.59 8.70
C GLU A 111 -31.13 -33.46 9.66
N HIS A 112 -31.81 -34.43 10.25
CA HIS A 112 -31.27 -35.45 11.14
C HIS A 112 -30.13 -36.23 10.47
N MET A 113 -28.97 -36.30 11.13
CA MET A 113 -27.96 -37.33 10.84
C MET A 113 -27.83 -38.30 12.01
N ASP A 114 -27.81 -39.56 11.59
CA ASP A 114 -27.78 -40.81 12.32
C ASP A 114 -26.50 -40.96 13.16
N MET A 115 -26.68 -41.30 14.44
CA MET A 115 -25.60 -41.55 15.40
C MET A 115 -25.30 -43.05 15.44
N SER A 116 -24.37 -43.52 14.62
CA SER A 116 -23.78 -44.85 14.79
C SER A 116 -22.36 -44.93 14.22
N PHE A 117 -21.39 -44.29 14.88
CA PHE A 117 -19.97 -44.49 14.55
C PHE A 117 -18.97 -44.26 15.71
N TRP A 118 -19.39 -44.31 16.98
CA TRP A 118 -18.48 -44.07 18.13
C TRP A 118 -18.31 -45.26 19.10
N ASP A 119 -18.73 -46.47 18.74
CA ASP A 119 -18.72 -47.62 19.66
C ASP A 119 -17.42 -48.45 19.70
N TYR A 120 -16.27 -47.92 19.28
CA TYR A 120 -15.00 -48.62 19.48
C TYR A 120 -13.89 -47.65 19.90
N LEU A 121 -13.63 -47.59 21.22
CA LEU A 121 -12.31 -47.63 21.89
C LEU A 121 -12.39 -47.00 23.30
N LEU A 122 -12.79 -47.78 24.29
CA LEU A 122 -12.43 -47.57 25.70
C LEU A 122 -12.37 -48.93 26.42
N PRO A 123 -11.32 -49.20 27.22
CA PRO A 123 -11.48 -49.94 28.45
C PRO A 123 -11.24 -49.04 29.69
N ASP A 124 -12.08 -49.29 30.67
CA ASP A 124 -12.01 -49.01 32.11
C ASP A 124 -12.13 -47.60 32.69
N ARG A 125 -13.25 -47.40 33.38
CA ARG A 125 -13.55 -46.31 34.32
C ARG A 125 -12.98 -46.63 35.71
N ARG A 126 -12.26 -45.67 36.30
CA ARG A 126 -12.18 -45.50 37.77
C ARG A 126 -12.65 -44.11 38.16
N LEU A 127 -13.33 -44.06 39.32
CA LEU A 127 -14.11 -42.95 39.88
C LEU A 127 -13.36 -41.61 39.98
N ASP A 128 -14.09 -40.54 39.69
CA ASP A 128 -13.60 -39.17 39.59
C ASP A 128 -13.94 -38.31 40.83
N GLN A 129 -12.91 -37.67 41.40
CA GLN A 129 -12.96 -36.77 42.57
C GLN A 129 -13.68 -35.44 42.26
N ALA A 130 -13.95 -35.13 40.99
CA ALA A 130 -14.63 -33.92 40.55
C ALA A 130 -16.08 -33.78 41.08
N THR A 131 -16.73 -34.89 41.44
CA THR A 131 -18.14 -34.90 41.90
C THR A 131 -18.32 -34.38 43.34
N VAL A 132 -17.26 -34.42 44.16
CA VAL A 132 -17.30 -33.97 45.57
C VAL A 132 -17.11 -32.45 45.66
N SER A 133 -16.27 -31.85 44.81
CA SER A 133 -16.03 -30.41 44.81
C SER A 133 -17.24 -29.59 44.31
N ARG A 134 -18.02 -30.15 43.37
CA ARG A 134 -19.20 -29.46 42.81
C ARG A 134 -20.37 -29.36 43.82
N ARG A 135 -20.59 -30.40 44.64
CA ARG A 135 -21.62 -30.39 45.70
C ARG A 135 -21.30 -29.47 46.86
N THR A 136 -20.01 -29.23 47.13
CA THR A 136 -19.57 -28.33 48.20
C THR A 136 -19.68 -26.87 47.77
N MET A 137 -19.37 -26.54 46.51
CA MET A 137 -19.60 -25.19 45.95
C MET A 137 -21.09 -24.86 45.80
N GLU A 138 -21.94 -25.80 45.37
CA GLU A 138 -23.40 -25.54 45.28
C GLU A 138 -24.05 -25.28 46.64
N LYS A 139 -23.55 -25.89 47.72
CA LYS A 139 -24.00 -25.56 49.09
C LYS A 139 -23.56 -24.17 49.55
N TYR A 140 -22.41 -23.70 49.08
CA TYR A 140 -21.87 -22.39 49.43
C TYR A 140 -22.57 -21.24 48.66
N TYR A 141 -22.93 -21.47 47.39
CA TYR A 141 -23.68 -20.49 46.61
C TYR A 141 -25.16 -20.39 47.00
N ARG A 142 -25.79 -21.48 47.43
CA ARG A 142 -27.19 -21.44 47.93
C ARG A 142 -27.36 -20.69 49.26
N SER A 143 -26.29 -20.38 49.99
CA SER A 143 -26.37 -19.59 51.23
C SER A 143 -26.19 -18.08 51.04
N MET A 144 -25.98 -17.58 49.82
CA MET A 144 -25.74 -16.14 49.57
C MET A 144 -26.99 -15.34 49.12
N ASP A 145 -28.17 -15.96 48.98
CA ASP A 145 -29.34 -15.30 48.38
C ASP A 145 -30.34 -14.66 49.37
N THR A 146 -29.94 -14.29 50.60
CA THR A 146 -30.83 -13.53 51.50
C THR A 146 -30.14 -12.38 52.25
N VAL A 147 -30.43 -11.14 51.78
CA VAL A 147 -30.40 -9.82 52.46
C VAL A 147 -29.01 -9.20 52.74
N PRO A 148 -28.80 -7.88 52.46
CA PRO A 148 -27.48 -7.24 52.52
C PRO A 148 -27.15 -6.64 53.89
N HIS A 149 -25.91 -6.76 54.34
CA HIS A 149 -25.32 -5.92 55.39
C HIS A 149 -23.83 -5.64 55.08
N PRO A 150 -23.27 -4.49 55.50
CA PRO A 150 -21.99 -3.98 55.03
C PRO A 150 -20.85 -4.40 55.98
N GLU A 151 -20.26 -5.56 55.74
CA GLU A 151 -18.98 -5.99 56.37
C GLU A 151 -18.06 -6.63 55.33
N PHE A 152 -17.96 -6.02 54.15
CA PHE A 152 -17.21 -6.58 53.01
C PHE A 152 -15.69 -6.32 53.04
N MET A 153 -15.12 -5.88 54.17
CA MET A 153 -13.68 -5.63 54.31
C MET A 153 -12.89 -6.75 54.99
N ASP A 154 -13.54 -7.72 55.65
CA ASP A 154 -12.84 -8.83 56.36
C ASP A 154 -12.56 -10.07 55.49
N ASN A 155 -12.99 -10.09 54.23
CA ASN A 155 -12.86 -11.24 53.33
C ASN A 155 -11.48 -11.41 52.67
N PHE A 156 -10.53 -10.50 52.87
CA PHE A 156 -9.15 -10.71 52.43
C PHE A 156 -8.42 -11.76 53.29
N HIS A 157 -8.81 -11.91 54.57
CA HIS A 157 -8.23 -12.92 55.45
C HIS A 157 -8.74 -14.33 55.18
N SER A 158 -9.94 -14.49 54.61
CA SER A 158 -10.52 -15.81 54.31
C SER A 158 -9.87 -16.46 53.09
N LEU A 159 -9.52 -15.69 52.05
CA LEU A 159 -8.77 -16.18 50.88
C LEU A 159 -7.35 -16.63 51.25
N LYS A 160 -6.60 -15.85 52.05
CA LYS A 160 -5.30 -16.27 52.58
C LYS A 160 -5.41 -17.53 53.46
N ARG A 161 -6.52 -17.70 54.19
CA ARG A 161 -6.75 -18.89 55.02
C ARG A 161 -7.06 -20.12 54.17
N VAL A 162 -7.80 -19.97 53.08
CA VAL A 162 -8.09 -21.05 52.12
C VAL A 162 -6.83 -21.45 51.36
N GLU A 163 -6.00 -20.49 50.95
CA GLU A 163 -4.68 -20.77 50.36
C GLU A 163 -3.75 -21.50 51.35
N GLN A 164 -3.71 -21.05 52.61
CA GLN A 164 -2.95 -21.73 53.68
C GLN A 164 -3.48 -23.15 53.98
N ILE A 165 -4.79 -23.37 53.92
CA ILE A 165 -5.39 -24.70 54.08
C ILE A 165 -5.09 -25.57 52.85
N PHE A 166 -5.12 -25.02 51.64
CA PHE A 166 -4.75 -25.74 50.44
C PHE A 166 -3.26 -26.12 50.47
N LEU A 167 -2.38 -25.20 50.84
CA LEU A 167 -0.96 -25.45 51.04
C LEU A 167 -0.70 -26.45 52.17
N SER A 168 -1.49 -26.44 53.26
CA SER A 168 -1.35 -27.43 54.33
C SER A 168 -1.83 -28.83 53.92
N ILE A 169 -2.86 -28.92 53.07
CA ILE A 169 -3.35 -30.18 52.50
C ILE A 169 -2.35 -30.73 51.47
N VAL A 170 -1.84 -29.88 50.57
CA VAL A 170 -0.87 -30.25 49.53
C VAL A 170 0.51 -30.57 50.12
N SER A 171 0.86 -29.98 51.27
CA SER A 171 2.10 -30.29 52.01
C SER A 171 1.97 -31.46 52.98
N THR A 172 0.84 -32.17 53.03
CA THR A 172 0.77 -33.42 53.77
C THR A 172 1.72 -34.45 53.11
N SER A 173 2.56 -35.11 53.92
CA SER A 173 3.58 -36.07 53.45
C SER A 173 3.02 -37.07 52.45
N SER A 174 1.78 -37.54 52.64
CA SER A 174 1.17 -38.57 51.79
C SER A 174 0.89 -38.13 50.35
N THR A 175 0.59 -36.85 50.08
CA THR A 175 0.36 -36.37 48.70
C THR A 175 1.68 -36.12 47.99
N LEU A 176 2.66 -35.53 48.68
CA LEU A 176 4.02 -35.36 48.16
C LEU A 176 4.70 -36.71 47.92
N ASP A 177 4.55 -37.66 48.83
CA ASP A 177 5.09 -39.02 48.70
C ASP A 177 4.46 -39.78 47.53
N LYS A 178 3.20 -39.48 47.21
CA LYS A 178 2.51 -40.04 46.04
C LYS A 178 2.99 -39.40 44.75
N VAL A 179 3.10 -38.06 44.70
CA VAL A 179 3.69 -37.36 43.55
C VAL A 179 5.10 -37.88 43.30
N VAL A 180 5.97 -37.94 44.32
CA VAL A 180 7.35 -38.43 44.16
C VAL A 180 7.41 -39.92 43.80
N ALA A 181 6.44 -40.74 44.23
CA ALA A 181 6.34 -42.13 43.79
C ALA A 181 5.88 -42.26 42.33
N ASP A 182 4.88 -41.49 41.92
CA ASP A 182 4.32 -41.47 40.56
C ASP A 182 5.36 -40.94 39.54
N LEU A 183 6.38 -40.21 40.01
CA LEU A 183 7.52 -39.72 39.25
C LEU A 183 8.58 -40.79 38.94
N GLY A 184 8.45 -42.03 39.45
CA GLY A 184 9.35 -43.15 39.14
C GLY A 184 10.71 -43.09 39.85
N ILE A 185 10.86 -42.25 40.87
CA ILE A 185 12.10 -42.12 41.66
C ILE A 185 12.18 -43.30 42.64
N MET A 186 12.90 -44.36 42.25
CA MET A 186 12.98 -45.61 43.04
C MET A 186 13.97 -45.58 44.21
N ASP A 187 14.88 -44.60 44.26
CA ASP A 187 15.80 -44.45 45.38
C ASP A 187 15.15 -43.67 46.52
N ASN A 188 14.92 -44.34 47.65
CA ASN A 188 14.33 -43.75 48.87
C ASN A 188 15.08 -42.50 49.35
N ARG A 189 16.41 -42.43 49.14
CA ARG A 189 17.21 -41.27 49.51
C ARG A 189 16.90 -40.08 48.61
N LYS A 190 16.86 -40.30 47.28
CA LYS A 190 16.45 -39.26 46.31
C LYS A 190 15.03 -38.81 46.54
N LYS A 191 14.11 -39.73 46.85
CA LYS A 191 12.72 -39.41 47.21
C LYS A 191 12.66 -38.48 48.43
N MET A 192 13.37 -38.80 49.51
CA MET A 192 13.41 -37.97 50.71
C MET A 192 13.95 -36.56 50.41
N ILE A 193 15.05 -36.48 49.66
CA ILE A 193 15.65 -35.20 49.24
C ILE A 193 14.67 -34.41 48.37
N MET A 194 14.04 -35.04 47.38
CA MET A 194 13.10 -34.40 46.48
C MET A 194 11.87 -33.87 47.24
N THR A 195 11.33 -34.65 48.17
CA THR A 195 10.25 -34.23 49.05
C THR A 195 10.68 -33.05 49.93
N GLN A 196 11.89 -33.07 50.48
CA GLN A 196 12.42 -31.95 51.27
C GLN A 196 12.57 -30.69 50.42
N VAL A 197 13.15 -30.79 49.23
CA VAL A 197 13.36 -29.64 48.32
C VAL A 197 12.02 -29.06 47.86
N LEU A 198 11.10 -29.91 47.44
CA LEU A 198 9.76 -29.50 47.04
C LEU A 198 9.01 -28.84 48.22
N THR A 199 9.09 -29.40 49.41
CA THR A 199 8.46 -28.82 50.61
C THR A 199 9.03 -27.45 50.94
N SER A 200 10.36 -27.28 50.86
CA SER A 200 11.04 -26.00 51.09
C SER A 200 10.63 -24.95 50.06
N LEU A 201 10.58 -25.30 48.77
CA LEU A 201 10.10 -24.41 47.71
C LEU A 201 8.64 -24.00 47.92
N LEU A 202 7.76 -24.96 48.24
CA LEU A 202 6.35 -24.64 48.50
C LEU A 202 6.12 -23.82 49.76
N LYS A 203 7.10 -23.73 50.64
CA LYS A 203 7.08 -22.86 51.81
C LYS A 203 7.76 -21.50 51.56
N GLY A 204 8.38 -21.30 50.39
CA GLY A 204 9.24 -20.14 50.12
C GLY A 204 10.49 -20.10 51.00
N ASP A 205 10.90 -21.24 51.56
CA ASP A 205 12.04 -21.35 52.47
C ASP A 205 13.25 -21.94 51.73
N PHE A 206 13.81 -21.13 50.83
CA PHE A 206 14.98 -21.50 50.05
C PHE A 206 16.24 -21.63 50.93
N ALA A 207 16.29 -20.92 52.06
CA ALA A 207 17.39 -20.99 53.03
C ALA A 207 17.54 -22.39 53.63
N SER A 208 16.43 -23.09 53.88
CA SER A 208 16.47 -24.49 54.32
C SER A 208 17.16 -25.43 53.34
N LEU A 209 17.24 -25.07 52.05
CA LEU A 209 17.96 -25.85 51.04
C LEU A 209 19.48 -25.75 51.17
N GLU A 210 20.01 -24.71 51.81
CA GLU A 210 21.46 -24.56 52.03
C GLU A 210 22.05 -25.64 52.94
N ASN A 211 21.20 -26.30 53.74
CA ASN A 211 21.61 -27.42 54.58
C ASN A 211 21.85 -28.72 53.79
N LEU A 212 21.49 -28.77 52.50
CA LEU A 212 21.73 -29.92 51.63
C LEU A 212 23.10 -29.80 50.94
N PRO A 213 23.79 -30.94 50.67
CA PRO A 213 24.99 -30.93 49.84
C PRO A 213 24.72 -30.28 48.49
N ALA A 214 25.60 -29.38 48.05
CA ALA A 214 25.36 -28.55 46.87
C ALA A 214 25.00 -29.36 45.61
N ASN A 215 25.71 -30.45 45.33
CA ASN A 215 25.40 -31.35 44.21
C ASN A 215 23.99 -31.94 44.30
N VAL A 216 23.60 -32.43 45.48
CA VAL A 216 22.30 -33.04 45.75
C VAL A 216 21.17 -32.00 45.62
N ARG A 217 21.38 -30.80 46.17
CA ARG A 217 20.45 -29.68 46.05
C ARG A 217 20.25 -29.29 44.59
N ASN A 218 21.34 -29.13 43.85
CA ASN A 218 21.33 -28.69 42.47
C ASN A 218 20.63 -29.71 41.55
N ASP A 219 20.92 -31.00 41.70
CA ASP A 219 20.26 -32.07 40.95
C ASP A 219 18.75 -32.09 41.23
N ALA A 220 18.35 -31.94 42.49
CA ALA A 220 16.93 -31.91 42.86
C ALA A 220 16.19 -30.68 42.29
N LEU A 221 16.83 -29.51 42.26
CA LEU A 221 16.26 -28.31 41.64
C LEU A 221 16.10 -28.47 40.13
N LEU A 222 17.07 -29.10 39.46
CA LEU A 222 16.99 -29.40 38.02
C LEU A 222 15.90 -30.42 37.71
N ASP A 223 15.80 -31.48 38.51
CA ASP A 223 14.75 -32.47 38.37
C ASP A 223 13.38 -31.81 38.58
N LEU A 224 13.21 -30.94 39.57
CA LEU A 224 11.94 -30.24 39.79
C LEU A 224 11.56 -29.32 38.62
N ALA A 225 12.51 -28.56 38.09
CA ALA A 225 12.29 -27.70 36.92
C ALA A 225 11.87 -28.53 35.70
N LYS A 226 12.53 -29.68 35.49
CA LYS A 226 12.18 -30.63 34.41
C LYS A 226 10.78 -31.22 34.58
N LEU A 227 10.38 -31.56 35.81
CA LEU A 227 9.06 -32.10 36.11
C LEU A 227 7.95 -31.07 35.93
N ALA A 228 8.22 -29.83 36.32
CA ALA A 228 7.36 -28.69 36.03
C ALA A 228 7.17 -28.54 34.51
N ARG A 229 8.25 -28.61 33.72
CA ARG A 229 8.20 -28.55 32.25
C ARG A 229 7.39 -29.67 31.62
N GLU A 230 7.55 -30.89 32.11
CA GLU A 230 6.86 -32.07 31.59
C GLU A 230 5.36 -32.12 31.99
N GLY A 231 4.86 -31.11 32.72
CA GLY A 231 3.46 -31.07 33.17
C GLY A 231 3.12 -32.17 34.17
N LYS A 232 4.13 -32.75 34.84
CA LYS A 232 3.97 -33.83 35.82
C LYS A 232 3.55 -33.32 37.20
N LEU A 233 3.61 -32.01 37.40
CA LEU A 233 3.11 -31.32 38.60
C LEU A 233 1.68 -30.83 38.34
N SER A 234 0.87 -30.68 39.39
CA SER A 234 -0.41 -29.98 39.25
C SER A 234 -0.17 -28.53 38.86
N VAL A 235 -1.14 -27.89 38.18
CA VAL A 235 -0.98 -26.50 37.70
C VAL A 235 -0.55 -25.52 38.81
N ALA A 236 -1.19 -25.58 39.98
CA ALA A 236 -0.84 -24.74 41.12
C ALA A 236 0.57 -25.03 41.69
N MET A 237 0.99 -26.30 41.64
CA MET A 237 2.33 -26.71 42.07
C MET A 237 3.38 -26.25 41.07
N GLN A 238 3.10 -26.40 39.78
CA GLN A 238 3.96 -25.95 38.69
C GLN A 238 4.16 -24.44 38.76
N GLU A 239 3.10 -23.65 38.87
CA GLU A 239 3.17 -22.20 39.03
C GLU A 239 4.05 -21.82 40.23
N LYS A 240 3.79 -22.39 41.40
CA LYS A 240 4.55 -22.07 42.61
C LYS A 240 6.03 -22.45 42.48
N VAL A 241 6.33 -23.64 41.98
CA VAL A 241 7.71 -24.10 41.78
C VAL A 241 8.45 -23.21 40.79
N LEU A 242 7.84 -22.85 39.66
CA LEU A 242 8.47 -22.01 38.64
C LEU A 242 8.72 -20.59 39.17
N THR A 243 7.77 -20.00 39.89
CA THR A 243 7.93 -18.67 40.49
C THR A 243 9.02 -18.64 41.55
N GLU A 244 9.06 -19.63 42.44
CA GLU A 244 10.09 -19.73 43.49
C GLU A 244 11.48 -20.00 42.91
N LEU A 245 11.57 -20.87 41.89
CA LEU A 245 12.82 -21.08 41.17
C LEU A 245 13.32 -19.79 40.51
N ALA A 246 12.42 -19.04 39.86
CA ALA A 246 12.75 -17.78 39.21
C ALA A 246 13.28 -16.74 40.22
N GLN A 247 12.59 -16.56 41.36
CA GLN A 247 12.98 -15.61 42.41
C GLN A 247 14.35 -15.91 43.03
N ASN A 248 14.79 -17.18 43.00
CA ASN A 248 16.03 -17.63 43.61
C ASN A 248 17.15 -17.94 42.59
N LEU A 249 16.98 -17.61 41.31
CA LEU A 249 17.97 -17.88 40.26
C LEU A 249 19.36 -17.31 40.58
N SER A 250 19.42 -16.11 41.14
CA SER A 250 20.68 -15.41 41.48
C SER A 250 21.48 -16.09 42.59
N ALA A 251 20.85 -16.94 43.41
CA ALA A 251 21.49 -17.71 44.48
C ALA A 251 22.06 -19.06 43.99
N LEU A 252 21.72 -19.49 42.76
CA LEU A 252 22.18 -20.77 42.22
C LEU A 252 23.61 -20.69 41.67
N PRO A 253 24.41 -21.77 41.75
CA PRO A 253 25.70 -21.84 41.06
C PRO A 253 25.55 -21.60 39.54
N PRO A 254 26.54 -21.01 38.85
CA PRO A 254 26.41 -20.60 37.44
C PRO A 254 25.92 -21.71 36.50
N GLU A 255 26.51 -22.93 36.58
CA GLU A 255 26.13 -24.07 35.73
C GLU A 255 24.67 -24.53 35.94
N VAL A 256 24.18 -24.40 37.18
CA VAL A 256 22.82 -24.81 37.55
C VAL A 256 21.84 -23.71 37.16
N ARG A 257 22.24 -22.45 37.37
CA ARG A 257 21.48 -21.26 36.97
C ARG A 257 21.16 -21.30 35.49
N ALA A 258 22.16 -21.51 34.62
CA ALA A 258 21.95 -21.60 33.18
C ALA A 258 20.90 -22.68 32.80
N LYS A 259 21.05 -23.88 33.35
CA LYS A 259 20.12 -24.99 33.10
C LYS A 259 18.71 -24.73 33.65
N VAL A 260 18.58 -24.18 34.86
CA VAL A 260 17.28 -23.82 35.43
C VAL A 260 16.63 -22.72 34.60
N THR A 261 17.39 -21.69 34.19
CA THR A 261 16.91 -20.63 33.29
C THR A 261 16.38 -21.22 31.97
N GLU A 262 17.11 -22.13 31.33
CA GLU A 262 16.64 -22.85 30.14
C GLU A 262 15.33 -23.62 30.39
N GLN A 263 15.19 -24.29 31.53
CA GLN A 263 13.92 -24.96 31.87
C GLN A 263 12.78 -23.95 32.06
N LEU A 264 13.03 -22.82 32.74
CA LEU A 264 12.02 -21.78 32.97
C LEU A 264 11.51 -21.18 31.65
N ILE A 265 12.41 -20.87 30.71
CA ILE A 265 12.05 -20.35 29.37
C ILE A 265 11.16 -21.34 28.62
N ASN A 266 11.51 -22.63 28.64
CA ASN A 266 10.72 -23.67 28.00
C ASN A 266 9.34 -23.89 28.64
N CYS A 267 9.12 -23.39 29.86
CA CYS A 267 7.85 -23.49 30.58
C CYS A 267 7.02 -22.21 30.55
N ILE A 268 7.53 -21.12 29.96
CA ILE A 268 6.98 -19.78 30.17
C ILE A 268 5.52 -19.66 29.73
N GLU A 269 5.14 -20.38 28.68
CA GLU A 269 3.78 -20.46 28.15
C GLU A 269 2.80 -21.17 29.12
N ASN A 270 3.30 -22.05 29.99
CA ASN A 270 2.52 -22.77 30.99
C ASN A 270 2.33 -21.98 32.29
N VAL A 271 3.06 -20.88 32.47
CA VAL A 271 2.92 -19.99 33.63
C VAL A 271 1.71 -19.06 33.39
N PRO A 272 0.84 -18.85 34.40
CA PRO A 272 -0.24 -17.86 34.31
C PRO A 272 0.29 -16.47 33.94
N PRO A 273 -0.47 -15.66 33.19
CA PRO A 273 -0.02 -14.35 32.71
C PRO A 273 0.56 -13.46 33.81
N GLU A 274 -0.03 -13.46 35.01
CA GLU A 274 0.38 -12.65 36.15
C GLU A 274 1.75 -13.05 36.69
N ALA A 275 2.06 -14.35 36.74
CA ALA A 275 3.35 -14.86 37.20
C ALA A 275 4.41 -14.86 36.08
N ARG A 276 3.98 -14.90 34.81
CA ARG A 276 4.87 -14.92 33.64
C ARG A 276 5.78 -13.71 33.60
N GLU A 277 5.23 -12.52 33.85
CA GLU A 277 5.99 -11.28 33.89
C GLU A 277 7.10 -11.32 34.94
N GLN A 278 6.77 -11.76 36.15
CA GLN A 278 7.76 -11.89 37.23
C GLN A 278 8.86 -12.89 36.86
N VAL A 279 8.49 -14.06 36.31
CA VAL A 279 9.47 -15.08 35.88
C VAL A 279 10.40 -14.53 34.80
N VAL A 280 9.86 -13.84 33.78
CA VAL A 280 10.68 -13.20 32.73
C VAL A 280 11.63 -12.19 33.33
N GLN A 281 11.14 -11.29 34.20
CA GLN A 281 11.98 -10.25 34.78
C GLN A 281 13.15 -10.83 35.60
N GLN A 282 12.91 -11.91 36.34
CA GLN A 282 13.98 -12.60 37.06
C GLN A 282 15.00 -13.24 36.11
N ILE A 283 14.53 -13.86 35.02
CA ILE A 283 15.42 -14.38 33.98
C ILE A 283 16.27 -13.26 33.39
N LEU A 284 15.67 -12.12 33.03
CA LEU A 284 16.37 -10.96 32.47
C LEU A 284 17.45 -10.43 33.42
N ASN A 285 17.13 -10.32 34.71
CA ASN A 285 18.09 -9.89 35.74
C ASN A 285 19.28 -10.85 35.90
N THR A 286 19.12 -12.12 35.51
CA THR A 286 20.20 -13.11 35.62
C THR A 286 21.15 -13.11 34.42
N LEU A 287 20.79 -12.46 33.31
CA LEU A 287 21.59 -12.45 32.08
C LEU A 287 23.02 -11.95 32.29
N GLU A 288 23.21 -10.95 33.15
CA GLU A 288 24.54 -10.36 33.45
C GLU A 288 25.45 -11.31 34.22
N THR A 289 24.89 -12.37 34.81
CA THR A 289 25.61 -13.33 35.65
C THR A 289 25.92 -14.65 34.93
N LEU A 290 25.40 -14.83 33.71
CA LEU A 290 25.63 -16.01 32.90
C LEU A 290 26.96 -15.89 32.13
N SER A 291 27.50 -17.05 31.73
CA SER A 291 28.60 -17.08 30.76
C SER A 291 28.14 -16.48 29.43
N GLU A 292 29.06 -16.04 28.57
CA GLU A 292 28.70 -15.46 27.26
C GLU A 292 27.90 -16.44 26.40
N GLU A 293 28.31 -17.71 26.36
CA GLU A 293 27.63 -18.79 25.63
C GLU A 293 26.21 -19.04 26.17
N ASP A 294 26.07 -19.15 27.49
CA ASP A 294 24.76 -19.36 28.13
C ASP A 294 23.85 -18.14 27.93
N ARG A 295 24.40 -16.92 28.04
CA ARG A 295 23.67 -15.68 27.82
C ARG A 295 23.13 -15.59 26.39
N GLN A 296 23.94 -15.90 25.39
CA GLN A 296 23.52 -15.94 23.98
C GLN A 296 22.38 -16.94 23.78
N LYS A 297 22.54 -18.16 24.30
CA LYS A 297 21.52 -19.21 24.21
C LYS A 297 20.21 -18.78 24.88
N VAL A 298 20.28 -18.21 26.08
CA VAL A 298 19.11 -17.74 26.83
C VAL A 298 18.40 -16.61 26.09
N LEU A 299 19.12 -15.62 25.56
CA LEU A 299 18.52 -14.55 24.77
C LEU A 299 17.79 -15.11 23.54
N HIS A 300 18.42 -16.04 22.82
CA HIS A 300 17.84 -16.69 21.64
C HIS A 300 16.53 -17.41 21.96
N ASP A 301 16.54 -18.21 23.02
CA ASP A 301 15.35 -18.97 23.42
C ASP A 301 14.23 -18.07 23.98
N LEU A 302 14.57 -16.95 24.61
CA LEU A 302 13.60 -15.92 25.01
C LEU A 302 12.97 -15.24 23.80
N VAL A 303 13.75 -14.87 22.78
CA VAL A 303 13.22 -14.24 21.56
C VAL A 303 12.25 -15.16 20.85
N LYS A 304 12.53 -16.47 20.74
CA LYS A 304 11.56 -17.43 20.16
C LYS A 304 10.21 -17.50 20.91
N LYS A 305 10.17 -17.02 22.14
CA LYS A 305 8.99 -17.00 23.00
C LYS A 305 8.39 -15.60 23.16
N ILE A 306 8.94 -14.58 22.49
CA ILE A 306 8.57 -13.17 22.66
C ILE A 306 7.09 -12.90 22.40
N SER A 307 6.50 -13.59 21.42
CA SER A 307 5.08 -13.48 21.06
C SER A 307 4.12 -14.00 22.15
N SER A 308 4.62 -14.86 23.04
CA SER A 308 3.86 -15.37 24.18
C SER A 308 3.98 -14.51 25.44
N MET A 309 4.88 -13.52 25.46
CA MET A 309 5.15 -12.71 26.66
C MET A 309 4.14 -11.55 26.82
N PRO A 310 3.88 -11.10 28.06
CA PRO A 310 3.18 -9.85 28.31
C PRO A 310 3.95 -8.67 27.69
N GLU A 311 3.25 -7.60 27.32
CA GLU A 311 3.83 -6.46 26.61
C GLU A 311 5.00 -5.81 27.37
N GLU A 312 4.86 -5.59 28.69
CA GLU A 312 5.92 -5.00 29.51
C GLU A 312 7.18 -5.88 29.53
N SER A 313 7.01 -7.20 29.69
CA SER A 313 8.13 -8.15 29.67
C SER A 313 8.81 -8.24 28.31
N ARG A 314 8.03 -8.18 27.23
CA ARG A 314 8.54 -8.15 25.86
C ARG A 314 9.40 -6.90 25.64
N ASN A 315 8.93 -5.74 26.07
CA ASN A 315 9.66 -4.49 25.93
C ASN A 315 10.96 -4.52 26.74
N ALA A 316 10.91 -4.99 27.99
CA ALA A 316 12.08 -5.16 28.83
C ALA A 316 13.10 -6.15 28.24
N LEU A 317 12.63 -7.25 27.64
CA LEU A 317 13.50 -8.21 26.93
C LEU A 317 14.20 -7.54 25.75
N ILE A 318 13.47 -6.77 24.93
CA ILE A 318 14.04 -6.08 23.77
C ILE A 318 15.09 -5.08 24.20
N GLU A 319 14.80 -4.25 25.22
CA GLU A 319 15.78 -3.32 25.79
C GLU A 319 17.04 -4.05 26.25
N LYS A 320 16.87 -5.17 26.97
CA LYS A 320 18.01 -5.96 27.45
C LYS A 320 18.80 -6.62 26.33
N ILE A 321 18.15 -7.04 25.24
CA ILE A 321 18.83 -7.53 24.04
C ILE A 321 19.66 -6.41 23.42
N MET A 322 19.11 -5.19 23.30
CA MET A 322 19.84 -4.04 22.76
C MET A 322 21.05 -3.67 23.63
N GLU A 323 20.92 -3.67 24.96
CA GLU A 323 22.03 -3.42 25.88
C GLU A 323 23.16 -4.46 25.77
N ASN A 324 22.82 -5.71 25.47
CA ASN A 324 23.80 -6.79 25.38
C ASN A 324 24.34 -6.98 23.97
N MET A 325 23.82 -6.24 22.99
CA MET A 325 24.05 -6.50 21.57
C MET A 325 25.53 -6.37 21.15
N ASP A 326 26.26 -5.45 21.76
CA ASP A 326 27.70 -5.24 21.50
C ASP A 326 28.60 -6.34 22.08
N ASN A 327 28.06 -7.16 23.00
CA ASN A 327 28.78 -8.26 23.65
C ASN A 327 28.43 -9.63 23.03
N LEU A 328 27.81 -9.65 21.86
CA LEU A 328 27.46 -10.86 21.12
C LEU A 328 28.45 -11.07 19.97
N THR A 329 28.74 -12.33 19.66
CA THR A 329 29.39 -12.67 18.38
C THR A 329 28.53 -12.20 17.20
N PRO A 330 29.12 -11.83 16.05
CA PRO A 330 28.36 -11.41 14.87
C PRO A 330 27.21 -12.36 14.50
N ASP A 331 27.46 -13.67 14.44
CA ASP A 331 26.46 -14.69 14.10
C ASP A 331 25.26 -14.66 15.08
N ALA A 332 25.54 -14.58 16.39
CA ALA A 332 24.51 -14.51 17.43
C ALA A 332 23.69 -13.21 17.36
N LYS A 333 24.36 -12.07 17.07
CA LYS A 333 23.71 -10.78 16.88
C LYS A 333 22.74 -10.81 15.71
N ILE A 334 23.15 -11.38 14.57
CA ILE A 334 22.29 -11.54 13.39
C ILE A 334 21.09 -12.42 13.71
N GLN A 335 21.34 -13.60 14.27
CA GLN A 335 20.27 -14.56 14.55
C GLN A 335 19.20 -13.94 15.46
N LEU A 336 19.62 -13.23 16.51
CA LEU A 336 18.72 -12.50 17.40
C LEU A 336 17.93 -11.40 16.68
N LEU A 337 18.60 -10.59 15.84
CA LEU A 337 17.93 -9.54 15.07
C LEU A 337 16.93 -10.12 14.07
N GLN A 338 17.25 -11.23 13.40
CA GLN A 338 16.35 -11.94 12.48
C GLN A 338 15.14 -12.51 13.20
N ASP A 339 15.34 -13.14 14.35
CA ASP A 339 14.23 -13.69 15.14
C ASP A 339 13.32 -12.57 15.68
N LEU A 340 13.88 -11.43 16.08
CA LEU A 340 13.09 -10.25 16.43
C LEU A 340 12.28 -9.69 15.24
N LEU A 341 12.87 -9.68 14.04
CA LEU A 341 12.17 -9.22 12.83
C LEU A 341 11.04 -10.16 12.39
N ARG A 342 11.16 -11.47 12.66
CA ARG A 342 10.09 -12.42 12.38
C ARG A 342 8.81 -12.11 13.16
N ASP A 343 8.95 -11.60 14.38
CA ASP A 343 7.85 -11.21 15.26
C ASP A 343 7.67 -9.67 15.30
N ALA A 344 8.10 -8.95 14.26
CA ALA A 344 8.12 -7.48 14.22
C ALA A 344 6.76 -6.81 14.49
N ASP A 345 5.65 -7.47 14.18
CA ASP A 345 4.29 -6.96 14.44
C ASP A 345 3.96 -6.91 15.94
N THR A 346 4.69 -7.67 16.76
CA THR A 346 4.54 -7.67 18.22
C THR A 346 5.41 -6.61 18.91
N ILE A 347 6.35 -6.00 18.18
CA ILE A 347 7.33 -5.06 18.71
C ILE A 347 6.81 -3.62 18.57
N PRO A 348 6.88 -2.78 19.62
CA PRO A 348 6.55 -1.36 19.50
C PRO A 348 7.36 -0.69 18.40
N ALA A 349 6.71 0.17 17.60
CA ALA A 349 7.33 0.77 16.42
C ALA A 349 8.69 1.43 16.69
N ALA A 350 8.83 2.19 17.79
CA ALA A 350 10.09 2.84 18.15
C ALA A 350 11.23 1.84 18.41
N MET A 351 10.93 0.70 19.04
CA MET A 351 11.93 -0.35 19.28
C MET A 351 12.27 -1.09 18.00
N ARG A 352 11.28 -1.34 17.13
CA ARG A 352 11.49 -1.95 15.82
C ARG A 352 12.42 -1.10 14.97
N ASP A 353 12.27 0.23 15.00
CA ASP A 353 13.14 1.14 14.26
C ASP A 353 14.59 1.07 14.77
N ASN A 354 14.80 0.99 16.09
CA ASN A 354 16.13 0.80 16.68
C ASN A 354 16.76 -0.56 16.31
N ILE A 355 15.97 -1.65 16.34
CA ILE A 355 16.41 -2.99 15.91
C ILE A 355 16.88 -2.95 14.45
N LEU A 356 16.07 -2.34 13.58
CA LEU A 356 16.39 -2.20 12.17
C LEU A 356 17.63 -1.33 11.94
N GLN A 357 17.79 -0.23 12.67
CA GLN A 357 18.98 0.62 12.59
C GLN A 357 20.24 -0.15 13.02
N ASN A 358 20.19 -0.87 14.15
CA ASN A 358 21.31 -1.67 14.60
C ASN A 358 21.69 -2.78 13.61
N LEU A 359 20.69 -3.38 12.94
CA LEU A 359 20.93 -4.36 11.89
C LEU A 359 21.62 -3.71 10.69
N LEU A 360 21.15 -2.54 10.25
CA LEU A 360 21.77 -1.78 9.16
C LEU A 360 23.22 -1.38 9.46
N ASP A 361 23.48 -0.90 10.67
CA ASP A 361 24.83 -0.50 11.10
C ASP A 361 25.78 -1.69 11.19
N SER A 362 25.23 -2.88 11.45
CA SER A 362 26.02 -4.11 11.56
C SER A 362 26.41 -4.71 10.20
N LEU A 363 25.66 -4.41 9.13
CA LEU A 363 25.85 -5.02 7.80
C LEU A 363 27.30 -5.00 7.32
N ASP A 364 28.02 -3.90 7.55
CA ASP A 364 29.39 -3.71 7.07
C ASP A 364 30.42 -4.55 7.87
N THR A 365 30.05 -4.99 9.08
CA THR A 365 30.89 -5.84 9.93
C THR A 365 30.64 -7.33 9.71
N LEU A 366 29.60 -7.69 8.95
CA LEU A 366 29.20 -9.09 8.78
C LEU A 366 30.08 -9.84 7.77
N PRO A 367 30.35 -11.13 8.02
CA PRO A 367 30.88 -12.04 7.01
C PRO A 367 30.02 -12.04 5.74
N PRO A 368 30.62 -12.18 4.53
CA PRO A 368 29.88 -12.04 3.27
C PRO A 368 28.61 -12.90 3.18
N GLY A 369 28.69 -14.19 3.55
CA GLY A 369 27.54 -15.11 3.46
C GLY A 369 26.41 -14.80 4.45
N GLU A 370 26.70 -14.15 5.58
CA GLU A 370 25.67 -13.75 6.54
C GLU A 370 25.05 -12.40 6.15
N ARG A 371 25.89 -11.46 5.71
CA ARG A 371 25.46 -10.18 5.14
C ARG A 371 24.45 -10.41 4.02
N GLU A 372 24.75 -11.35 3.14
CA GLU A 372 23.88 -11.76 2.03
C GLU A 372 22.49 -12.21 2.52
N ARG A 373 22.44 -13.09 3.54
CA ARG A 373 21.17 -13.56 4.12
C ARG A 373 20.37 -12.42 4.76
N VAL A 374 21.04 -11.52 5.48
CA VAL A 374 20.39 -10.36 6.11
C VAL A 374 19.83 -9.43 5.04
N LEU A 375 20.61 -9.11 4.01
CA LEU A 375 20.18 -8.25 2.92
C LEU A 375 19.01 -8.86 2.15
N ALA A 376 19.01 -10.18 1.91
CA ALA A 376 17.90 -10.86 1.26
C ALA A 376 16.60 -10.74 2.08
N GLU A 377 16.65 -10.98 3.39
CA GLU A 377 15.48 -10.88 4.26
C GLU A 377 15.00 -9.43 4.40
N LEU A 378 15.91 -8.46 4.54
CA LEU A 378 15.58 -7.04 4.57
C LEU A 378 14.96 -6.56 3.26
N THR A 379 15.48 -7.03 2.13
CA THR A 379 14.94 -6.74 0.79
C THR A 379 13.51 -7.27 0.67
N LYS A 380 13.25 -8.51 1.08
CA LYS A 380 11.90 -9.10 1.07
C LYS A 380 10.89 -8.30 1.89
N ASN A 381 11.35 -7.65 2.95
CA ASN A 381 10.52 -6.83 3.84
C ASN A 381 10.59 -5.33 3.52
N LEU A 382 11.21 -4.91 2.41
CA LEU A 382 11.49 -3.51 2.10
C LEU A 382 10.23 -2.62 2.15
N ALA A 383 9.10 -3.11 1.68
CA ALA A 383 7.83 -2.38 1.65
C ALA A 383 7.20 -2.15 3.04
N THR A 384 7.54 -2.97 4.04
CA THR A 384 7.02 -2.85 5.41
C THR A 384 7.94 -2.02 6.32
N LEU A 385 9.14 -1.66 5.83
CA LEU A 385 10.10 -0.88 6.59
C LEU A 385 9.68 0.59 6.76
N PRO A 386 10.01 1.22 7.89
CA PRO A 386 9.87 2.66 8.08
C PRO A 386 10.59 3.45 6.98
N PRO A 387 10.08 4.62 6.54
CA PRO A 387 10.65 5.35 5.41
C PRO A 387 12.15 5.68 5.53
N ASN A 388 12.62 6.08 6.72
CA ASN A 388 14.03 6.40 6.96
C ASN A 388 14.93 5.17 6.85
N ILE A 389 14.56 4.06 7.52
CA ILE A 389 15.27 2.79 7.45
C ILE A 389 15.27 2.24 6.02
N ARG A 390 14.11 2.28 5.34
CA ARG A 390 13.99 1.86 3.96
C ARG A 390 14.94 2.64 3.06
N GLN A 391 15.05 3.95 3.24
CA GLN A 391 15.96 4.80 2.48
C GLN A 391 17.43 4.42 2.71
N GLN A 392 17.84 4.25 3.96
CA GLN A 392 19.21 3.85 4.30
C GLN A 392 19.55 2.44 3.78
N LEU A 393 18.59 1.51 3.88
CA LEU A 393 18.75 0.17 3.32
C LEU A 393 18.90 0.22 1.81
N LEU A 394 18.08 1.00 1.11
CA LEU A 394 18.19 1.20 -0.33
C LEU A 394 19.57 1.75 -0.71
N GLU A 395 20.08 2.73 0.02
CA GLU A 395 21.42 3.29 -0.22
C GLU A 395 22.52 2.25 -0.01
N LYS A 396 22.47 1.48 1.08
CA LYS A 396 23.42 0.38 1.34
C LYS A 396 23.32 -0.74 0.29
N LEU A 397 22.10 -1.10 -0.12
CA LEU A 397 21.87 -2.10 -1.16
C LEU A 397 22.47 -1.67 -2.50
N LEU A 398 22.34 -0.39 -2.86
CA LEU A 398 22.95 0.16 -4.07
C LEU A 398 24.48 0.25 -3.98
N GLU A 399 25.03 0.60 -2.80
CA GLU A 399 26.47 0.60 -2.58
C GLU A 399 27.07 -0.81 -2.68
N LYS A 400 26.33 -1.82 -2.23
CA LYS A 400 26.78 -3.21 -2.13
C LYS A 400 26.28 -4.11 -3.27
N SER A 401 25.59 -3.56 -4.27
CA SER A 401 25.01 -4.29 -5.39
C SER A 401 26.03 -5.20 -6.10
N GLU A 402 27.24 -4.67 -6.33
CA GLU A 402 28.33 -5.38 -7.02
C GLU A 402 28.88 -6.56 -6.21
N GLU A 403 28.77 -6.51 -4.88
CA GLU A 403 29.22 -7.57 -3.96
C GLU A 403 28.19 -8.71 -3.84
N LEU A 404 26.94 -8.49 -4.27
CA LEU A 404 25.87 -9.49 -4.18
C LEU A 404 25.94 -10.51 -5.32
N PRO A 405 25.60 -11.79 -5.06
CA PRO A 405 25.36 -12.78 -6.09
C PRO A 405 24.29 -12.32 -7.10
N PRO A 406 24.39 -12.71 -8.38
CA PRO A 406 23.48 -12.27 -9.43
C PRO A 406 22.00 -12.46 -9.09
N GLU A 407 21.63 -13.61 -8.51
CA GLU A 407 20.25 -13.95 -8.19
C GLU A 407 19.66 -13.00 -7.13
N LEU A 408 20.45 -12.61 -6.13
CA LEU A 408 20.03 -11.68 -5.10
C LEU A 408 20.06 -10.24 -5.57
N ARG A 409 21.02 -9.89 -6.44
CA ARG A 409 21.08 -8.60 -7.10
C ARG A 409 19.83 -8.36 -7.95
N ASP A 410 19.39 -9.37 -8.69
CA ASP A 410 18.17 -9.29 -9.51
C ASP A 410 16.91 -9.16 -8.65
N GLN A 411 16.81 -9.93 -7.57
CA GLN A 411 15.71 -9.80 -6.60
C GLN A 411 15.69 -8.41 -5.94
N MET A 412 16.87 -7.92 -5.57
CA MET A 412 17.06 -6.58 -5.02
C MET A 412 16.57 -5.54 -6.01
N TYR A 413 17.04 -5.53 -7.27
CA TYR A 413 16.59 -4.56 -8.26
C TYR A 413 15.10 -4.65 -8.51
N ALA A 414 14.51 -5.85 -8.62
CA ALA A 414 13.07 -6.00 -8.78
C ALA A 414 12.27 -5.35 -7.64
N GLU A 415 12.76 -5.44 -6.40
CA GLU A 415 12.10 -4.85 -5.23
C GLU A 415 12.35 -3.35 -5.10
N ILE A 416 13.56 -2.89 -5.43
CA ILE A 416 13.91 -1.47 -5.52
C ILE A 416 13.02 -0.77 -6.55
N LEU A 417 12.83 -1.36 -7.75
CA LEU A 417 12.00 -0.79 -8.82
C LEU A 417 10.55 -0.52 -8.36
N LYS A 418 9.97 -1.41 -7.54
CA LYS A 418 8.62 -1.20 -6.97
C LYS A 418 8.54 0.01 -6.04
N ASN A 419 9.66 0.44 -5.48
CA ASN A 419 9.75 1.53 -4.51
C ASN A 419 10.23 2.86 -5.11
N VAL A 420 10.60 2.91 -6.40
CA VAL A 420 11.11 4.12 -7.07
C VAL A 420 10.19 5.35 -6.93
N PRO A 421 8.85 5.24 -7.05
CA PRO A 421 7.97 6.40 -6.92
C PRO A 421 8.08 7.15 -5.58
N GLY A 422 8.55 6.48 -4.52
CA GLY A 422 8.73 7.06 -3.18
C GLY A 422 10.18 7.47 -2.85
N MET A 423 11.12 7.35 -3.78
CA MET A 423 12.54 7.65 -3.53
C MET A 423 12.86 9.14 -3.70
N PRO A 424 13.80 9.69 -2.90
CA PRO A 424 14.43 10.97 -3.18
C PRO A 424 15.18 10.97 -4.52
N GLU A 425 15.18 12.12 -5.20
CA GLU A 425 15.78 12.29 -6.54
C GLU A 425 17.28 11.92 -6.58
N GLU A 426 18.04 12.19 -5.52
CA GLU A 426 19.45 11.80 -5.44
C GLU A 426 19.63 10.27 -5.47
N LEU A 427 18.77 9.54 -4.75
CA LEU A 427 18.81 8.07 -4.76
C LEU A 427 18.33 7.49 -6.08
N LYS A 428 17.31 8.10 -6.70
CA LYS A 428 16.91 7.71 -8.06
C LYS A 428 18.05 7.90 -9.06
N ARG A 429 18.80 9.00 -8.97
CA ARG A 429 19.99 9.22 -9.80
C ARG A 429 21.05 8.13 -9.57
N LYS A 430 21.39 7.83 -8.31
CA LYS A 430 22.33 6.74 -7.97
C LYS A 430 21.84 5.40 -8.52
N LEU A 431 20.55 5.11 -8.35
CA LEU A 431 19.90 3.91 -8.87
C LEU A 431 20.03 3.80 -10.39
N VAL A 432 19.69 4.85 -11.14
CA VAL A 432 19.77 4.83 -12.61
C VAL A 432 21.21 4.54 -13.07
N VAL A 433 22.20 5.21 -12.48
CA VAL A 433 23.63 4.97 -12.80
C VAL A 433 24.01 3.52 -12.51
N GLU A 434 23.57 2.98 -11.38
CA GLU A 434 23.91 1.62 -10.98
C GLU A 434 23.20 0.55 -11.82
N LEU A 435 21.94 0.77 -12.17
CA LEU A 435 21.19 -0.09 -13.09
C LEU A 435 21.85 -0.11 -14.47
N LEU A 436 22.33 1.03 -14.96
CA LEU A 436 22.99 1.13 -16.26
C LEU A 436 24.27 0.30 -16.34
N LYS A 437 25.07 0.24 -15.27
CA LYS A 437 26.28 -0.61 -15.25
C LYS A 437 25.95 -2.10 -15.29
N ASN A 438 24.79 -2.49 -14.77
CA ASN A 438 24.43 -3.89 -14.54
C ASN A 438 23.41 -4.45 -15.53
N VAL A 439 22.77 -3.60 -16.35
CA VAL A 439 21.63 -3.97 -17.23
C VAL A 439 21.92 -5.16 -18.15
N ASP A 440 23.15 -5.28 -18.65
CA ASP A 440 23.56 -6.35 -19.56
C ASP A 440 23.68 -7.71 -18.89
N ASN A 441 23.82 -7.74 -17.56
CA ASN A 441 24.00 -8.96 -16.76
C ASN A 441 22.71 -9.43 -16.07
N MET A 442 21.56 -8.77 -16.32
CA MET A 442 20.27 -9.11 -15.70
C MET A 442 19.49 -10.14 -16.53
N ASP A 443 18.59 -10.88 -15.87
CA ASP A 443 17.57 -11.68 -16.56
C ASP A 443 16.79 -10.83 -17.58
N PRO A 444 16.44 -11.33 -18.79
CA PRO A 444 15.75 -10.57 -19.82
C PRO A 444 14.47 -9.85 -19.36
N THR A 445 13.71 -10.48 -18.46
CA THR A 445 12.46 -9.91 -17.92
C THR A 445 12.75 -8.74 -16.99
N LEU A 446 13.73 -8.89 -16.11
CA LEU A 446 14.16 -7.82 -15.21
C LEU A 446 14.82 -6.68 -16.01
N ARG A 447 15.69 -7.02 -16.95
CA ARG A 447 16.34 -6.08 -17.87
C ARG A 447 15.32 -5.17 -18.54
N GLN A 448 14.22 -5.73 -19.04
CA GLN A 448 13.14 -4.98 -19.67
C GLN A 448 12.45 -4.00 -18.71
N ASN A 449 12.18 -4.42 -17.47
CA ASN A 449 11.58 -3.55 -16.45
C ASN A 449 12.55 -2.43 -16.03
N VAL A 450 13.83 -2.77 -15.83
CA VAL A 450 14.91 -1.81 -15.56
C VAL A 450 15.02 -0.81 -16.71
N MET A 451 15.00 -1.28 -17.95
CA MET A 451 15.03 -0.44 -19.13
C MET A 451 13.85 0.56 -19.16
N LYS A 452 12.63 0.09 -18.90
CA LYS A 452 11.46 1.00 -18.80
C LYS A 452 11.64 2.04 -17.70
N GLU A 453 12.16 1.64 -16.55
CA GLU A 453 12.34 2.55 -15.43
C GLU A 453 13.45 3.59 -15.68
N ILE A 454 14.55 3.18 -16.29
CA ILE A 454 15.61 4.09 -16.71
C ILE A 454 15.03 5.13 -17.69
N LEU A 455 14.27 4.72 -18.71
CA LEU A 455 13.63 5.64 -19.67
C LEU A 455 12.72 6.67 -19.00
N ASN A 456 11.97 6.26 -17.98
CA ASN A 456 11.07 7.14 -17.24
C ASN A 456 11.81 8.16 -16.36
N ASN A 457 13.06 7.87 -15.98
CA ASN A 457 13.87 8.68 -15.07
C ASN A 457 15.14 9.24 -15.75
N LEU A 458 15.19 9.30 -17.08
CA LEU A 458 16.33 9.83 -17.83
C LEU A 458 16.64 11.29 -17.50
N ASP A 459 15.63 12.08 -17.11
CA ASP A 459 15.82 13.48 -16.75
C ASP A 459 16.65 13.64 -15.45
N LEU A 460 16.96 12.53 -14.77
CA LEU A 460 17.75 12.50 -13.54
C LEU A 460 19.23 12.27 -13.76
N ILE A 461 19.70 12.02 -14.98
CA ILE A 461 21.12 11.90 -15.30
C ILE A 461 21.59 13.12 -16.10
N ASP A 462 22.90 13.33 -16.19
CA ASP A 462 23.43 14.40 -17.04
C ASP A 462 23.25 14.08 -18.53
N ASP A 463 23.30 15.11 -19.39
CA ASP A 463 23.01 14.97 -20.82
C ASP A 463 23.97 14.02 -21.56
N THR A 464 25.21 13.90 -21.08
CA THR A 464 26.20 12.99 -21.69
C THR A 464 25.80 11.55 -21.44
N MET A 465 25.48 11.21 -20.18
CA MET A 465 24.92 9.90 -19.85
C MET A 465 23.57 9.68 -20.53
N HIS A 466 22.68 10.69 -20.54
CA HIS A 466 21.37 10.61 -21.19
C HIS A 466 21.48 10.18 -22.65
N GLY A 467 22.37 10.83 -23.42
CA GLY A 467 22.66 10.46 -24.80
C GLY A 467 23.18 9.03 -24.98
N GLN A 468 24.19 8.64 -24.19
CA GLN A 468 24.76 7.29 -24.23
C GLN A 468 23.74 6.22 -23.88
N VAL A 469 22.87 6.49 -22.91
CA VAL A 469 21.79 5.58 -22.53
C VAL A 469 20.85 5.40 -23.70
N LEU A 470 20.31 6.48 -24.25
CA LEU A 470 19.42 6.40 -25.42
C LEU A 470 20.06 5.62 -26.58
N GLN A 471 21.37 5.79 -26.80
CA GLN A 471 22.10 5.04 -27.82
C GLN A 471 22.16 3.53 -27.52
N ASN A 472 22.50 3.16 -26.29
CA ASN A 472 22.51 1.75 -25.87
C ASN A 472 21.12 1.13 -26.00
N PHE A 473 20.07 1.87 -25.63
CA PHE A 473 18.68 1.45 -25.82
C PHE A 473 18.37 1.18 -27.30
N LEU A 474 18.75 2.08 -28.20
CA LEU A 474 18.57 1.91 -29.64
C LEU A 474 19.26 0.64 -30.16
N GLN A 475 20.49 0.37 -29.70
CA GLN A 475 21.24 -0.82 -30.09
C GLN A 475 20.57 -2.11 -29.58
N SER A 476 19.95 -2.07 -28.39
CA SER A 476 19.23 -3.21 -27.81
C SER A 476 17.77 -3.37 -28.28
N LEU A 477 17.24 -2.47 -29.11
CA LEU A 477 15.83 -2.50 -29.54
C LEU A 477 15.41 -3.82 -30.20
N ASN A 478 16.35 -4.49 -30.87
CA ASN A 478 16.08 -5.76 -31.54
C ASN A 478 15.78 -6.91 -30.55
N ASP A 479 16.25 -6.80 -29.30
CA ASP A 479 16.01 -7.79 -28.25
C ASP A 479 14.66 -7.57 -27.53
N VAL A 480 14.03 -6.41 -27.72
CA VAL A 480 12.75 -6.09 -27.09
C VAL A 480 11.60 -6.79 -27.85
N PRO A 481 10.53 -7.25 -27.18
CA PRO A 481 9.32 -7.70 -27.85
C PRO A 481 8.71 -6.64 -28.78
N ALA A 482 8.19 -7.06 -29.94
CA ALA A 482 7.74 -6.14 -31.00
C ALA A 482 6.61 -5.19 -30.57
N ASP A 483 5.75 -5.64 -29.65
CA ASP A 483 4.68 -4.88 -29.02
C ASP A 483 5.18 -3.73 -28.14
N GLU A 484 6.38 -3.86 -27.58
CA GLU A 484 6.97 -2.83 -26.72
C GLU A 484 7.98 -1.94 -27.43
N ARG A 485 8.59 -2.42 -28.54
CA ARG A 485 9.54 -1.64 -29.35
C ARG A 485 8.97 -0.30 -29.75
N ASP A 486 7.70 -0.25 -30.14
CA ASP A 486 7.02 0.97 -30.55
C ASP A 486 7.01 2.02 -29.42
N ALA A 487 6.57 1.61 -28.23
CA ALA A 487 6.50 2.49 -27.07
C ALA A 487 7.88 2.97 -26.61
N ILE A 488 8.90 2.10 -26.67
CA ILE A 488 10.28 2.44 -26.34
C ILE A 488 10.84 3.41 -27.38
N LEU A 489 10.71 3.11 -28.68
CA LEU A 489 11.23 3.95 -29.75
C LEU A 489 10.61 5.35 -29.72
N LYS A 490 9.29 5.43 -29.51
CA LYS A 490 8.60 6.69 -29.30
C LYS A 490 9.21 7.49 -28.16
N LYS A 491 9.42 6.88 -26.99
CA LYS A 491 10.05 7.54 -25.84
C LYS A 491 11.48 7.97 -26.12
N ILE A 492 12.25 7.16 -26.85
CA ILE A 492 13.62 7.53 -27.25
C ILE A 492 13.59 8.80 -28.10
N ILE A 493 12.66 8.90 -29.06
CA ILE A 493 12.51 10.09 -29.90
C ILE A 493 12.11 11.30 -29.04
N GLU A 494 11.09 11.17 -28.19
CA GLU A 494 10.64 12.23 -27.27
C GLU A 494 11.78 12.74 -26.38
N LYS A 495 12.58 11.84 -25.80
CA LYS A 495 13.68 12.17 -24.90
C LYS A 495 14.90 12.71 -25.64
N SER A 496 15.19 12.19 -26.84
CA SER A 496 16.27 12.71 -27.70
C SER A 496 16.02 14.16 -28.13
N ALA A 497 14.75 14.56 -28.27
CA ALA A 497 14.40 15.93 -28.62
C ALA A 497 14.80 16.93 -27.52
N ALA A 498 14.79 16.49 -26.26
CA ALA A 498 15.13 17.28 -25.09
C ALA A 498 16.63 17.31 -24.75
N LEU A 499 17.49 16.63 -25.52
CA LEU A 499 18.94 16.67 -25.33
C LEU A 499 19.53 18.04 -25.71
N ASP A 500 20.38 18.56 -24.83
CA ASP A 500 21.12 19.81 -25.07
C ASP A 500 22.29 19.62 -26.05
N ASP A 501 22.83 18.41 -26.19
CA ASP A 501 23.91 18.10 -27.13
C ASP A 501 23.37 17.84 -28.56
N PRO A 502 23.58 18.77 -29.52
CA PRO A 502 23.05 18.64 -30.87
C PRO A 502 23.74 17.54 -31.69
N GLU A 503 24.99 17.18 -31.37
CA GLU A 503 25.72 16.13 -32.06
C GLU A 503 25.17 14.76 -31.66
N MET A 504 25.00 14.54 -30.36
CA MET A 504 24.38 13.32 -29.84
C MET A 504 22.93 13.17 -30.31
N LYS A 505 22.13 14.24 -30.24
CA LYS A 505 20.76 14.28 -30.80
C LYS A 505 20.75 13.86 -32.28
N ARG A 506 21.67 14.41 -33.08
CA ARG A 506 21.81 14.05 -34.51
C ARG A 506 22.17 12.58 -34.70
N GLN A 507 23.13 12.05 -33.93
CA GLN A 507 23.57 10.66 -34.04
C GLN A 507 22.42 9.68 -33.75
N LEU A 508 21.66 9.90 -32.67
CA LEU A 508 20.51 9.07 -32.30
C LEU A 508 19.45 9.07 -33.40
N LEU A 509 19.09 10.25 -33.90
CA LEU A 509 18.06 10.40 -34.94
C LEU A 509 18.52 9.81 -36.28
N GLU A 510 19.81 9.92 -36.61
CA GLU A 510 20.36 9.25 -37.77
C GLU A 510 20.29 7.72 -37.63
N GLU A 511 20.61 7.18 -36.46
CA GLU A 511 20.55 5.74 -36.19
C GLU A 511 19.12 5.19 -36.27
N ILE A 512 18.14 5.94 -35.76
CA ILE A 512 16.71 5.63 -35.91
C ILE A 512 16.30 5.58 -37.40
N LEU A 513 16.72 6.56 -38.19
CA LEU A 513 16.37 6.63 -39.62
C LEU A 513 17.16 5.65 -40.50
N LYS A 514 18.29 5.10 -40.03
CA LYS A 514 19.06 4.06 -40.75
C LYS A 514 18.33 2.72 -40.82
N ASN A 515 17.41 2.44 -39.89
CA ASN A 515 16.66 1.19 -39.81
C ASN A 515 15.15 1.42 -39.99
N PRO A 516 14.71 1.81 -41.20
CA PRO A 516 13.32 2.22 -41.45
C PRO A 516 12.29 1.12 -41.21
N SER A 517 12.69 -0.16 -41.29
CA SER A 517 11.80 -1.30 -40.97
C SER A 517 11.29 -1.29 -39.52
N ASN A 518 11.98 -0.58 -38.62
CA ASN A 518 11.62 -0.48 -37.21
C ASN A 518 10.76 0.78 -36.91
N LEU A 519 10.57 1.67 -37.88
CA LEU A 519 9.74 2.87 -37.73
C LEU A 519 8.26 2.50 -37.80
N SER A 520 7.67 2.35 -36.63
CA SER A 520 6.25 2.25 -36.38
C SER A 520 5.52 3.57 -36.65
N ALA A 521 4.18 3.51 -36.73
CA ALA A 521 3.35 4.69 -36.89
C ALA A 521 3.53 5.71 -35.74
N SER A 522 3.67 5.24 -34.49
CA SER A 522 3.82 6.16 -33.35
C SER A 522 5.20 6.84 -33.32
N ALA A 523 6.25 6.12 -33.69
CA ALA A 523 7.59 6.68 -33.86
C ALA A 523 7.65 7.70 -35.01
N LEU A 524 7.03 7.38 -36.15
CA LEU A 524 6.91 8.32 -37.27
C LEU A 524 6.14 9.58 -36.88
N GLN A 525 5.03 9.43 -36.14
CA GLN A 525 4.25 10.57 -35.66
C GLN A 525 5.12 11.50 -34.79
N GLU A 526 5.89 10.94 -33.86
CA GLU A 526 6.74 11.73 -32.97
C GLU A 526 7.92 12.37 -33.71
N LEU A 527 8.51 11.70 -34.72
CA LEU A 527 9.53 12.30 -35.59
C LEU A 527 8.97 13.48 -36.40
N VAL A 528 7.76 13.34 -36.94
CA VAL A 528 7.09 14.40 -37.70
C VAL A 528 6.77 15.60 -36.81
N LYS A 529 6.30 15.35 -35.58
CA LYS A 529 6.03 16.40 -34.60
C LYS A 529 7.24 17.27 -34.32
N ASN A 530 8.44 16.67 -34.31
CA ASN A 530 9.71 17.34 -34.06
C ASN A 530 10.49 17.66 -35.36
N VAL A 531 9.87 17.57 -36.54
CA VAL A 531 10.58 17.66 -37.83
C VAL A 531 11.32 18.97 -38.04
N GLY A 532 10.79 20.08 -37.48
CA GLY A 532 11.42 21.40 -37.58
C GLY A 532 12.75 21.51 -36.83
N GLU A 533 13.00 20.61 -35.86
CA GLU A 533 14.26 20.55 -35.11
C GLU A 533 15.29 19.61 -35.73
N LEU A 534 14.90 18.85 -36.75
CA LEU A 534 15.80 17.91 -37.42
C LEU A 534 16.76 18.66 -38.36
N PRO A 535 18.03 18.23 -38.46
CA PRO A 535 18.93 18.65 -39.53
C PRO A 535 18.32 18.44 -40.94
N PRO A 536 18.57 19.32 -41.92
CA PRO A 536 17.95 19.23 -43.25
C PRO A 536 18.17 17.89 -43.97
N ASP A 537 19.34 17.28 -43.80
CA ASP A 537 19.67 15.96 -44.34
C ASP A 537 18.82 14.83 -43.73
N LEU A 538 18.50 14.92 -42.44
CA LEU A 538 17.62 13.96 -41.76
C LEU A 538 16.14 14.23 -42.07
N GLN A 539 15.74 15.49 -42.26
CA GLN A 539 14.40 15.82 -42.76
C GLN A 539 14.15 15.19 -44.12
N GLU A 540 15.10 15.32 -45.07
CA GLU A 540 14.98 14.72 -46.40
C GLU A 540 14.82 13.19 -46.33
N ARG A 541 15.59 12.52 -45.47
CA ARG A 541 15.45 11.07 -45.24
C ARG A 541 14.10 10.70 -44.65
N LEU A 542 13.63 11.45 -43.63
CA LEU A 542 12.31 11.23 -43.04
C LEU A 542 11.20 11.37 -44.09
N TYR A 543 11.27 12.38 -44.94
CA TYR A 543 10.27 12.57 -46.00
C TYR A 543 10.33 11.49 -47.07
N ALA A 544 11.52 11.01 -47.44
CA ALA A 544 11.67 9.88 -48.35
C ALA A 544 11.00 8.62 -47.78
N GLU A 545 11.20 8.35 -46.49
CA GLU A 545 10.58 7.22 -45.78
C GLU A 545 9.04 7.36 -45.71
N ILE A 546 8.54 8.56 -45.36
CA ILE A 546 7.11 8.87 -45.35
C ILE A 546 6.48 8.62 -46.73
N LEU A 547 7.15 9.03 -47.81
CA LEU A 547 6.68 8.80 -49.18
C LEU A 547 6.73 7.33 -49.58
N GLN A 548 7.75 6.59 -49.13
CA GLN A 548 7.86 5.16 -49.36
C GLN A 548 6.72 4.40 -48.67
N LYS A 549 6.32 4.83 -47.47
CA LYS A 549 5.24 4.22 -46.67
C LYS A 549 3.88 4.89 -46.85
N LYS A 550 3.69 5.75 -47.86
CA LYS A 550 2.48 6.60 -47.98
C LYS A 550 1.15 5.86 -47.88
N ASP A 551 1.09 4.62 -48.39
CA ASP A 551 -0.12 3.80 -48.39
C ASP A 551 -0.34 3.04 -47.06
N GLU A 552 0.66 3.03 -46.18
CA GLU A 552 0.67 2.36 -44.86
C GLU A 552 0.62 3.35 -43.69
N LEU A 553 0.61 4.66 -43.96
CA LEU A 553 0.59 5.69 -42.91
C LEU A 553 -0.71 5.62 -42.12
N SER A 554 -0.59 5.63 -40.79
CA SER A 554 -1.76 5.75 -39.92
C SER A 554 -2.40 7.15 -40.07
N PRO A 555 -3.71 7.26 -39.79
CA PRO A 555 -4.40 8.55 -39.73
C PRO A 555 -3.70 9.57 -38.84
N SER A 556 -3.13 9.12 -37.71
CA SER A 556 -2.44 9.98 -36.74
C SER A 556 -1.13 10.57 -37.27
N VAL A 557 -0.38 9.82 -38.10
CA VAL A 557 0.84 10.34 -38.75
C VAL A 557 0.46 11.41 -39.77
N LEU A 558 -0.57 11.16 -40.58
CA LEU A 558 -1.04 12.13 -41.58
C LEU A 558 -1.53 13.42 -40.93
N GLU A 559 -2.29 13.31 -39.83
CA GLU A 559 -2.72 14.46 -39.02
C GLU A 559 -1.54 15.30 -38.54
N GLU A 560 -0.48 14.65 -38.05
CA GLU A 560 0.73 15.34 -37.57
C GLU A 560 1.54 15.98 -38.72
N ILE A 561 1.60 15.34 -39.89
CA ILE A 561 2.22 15.91 -41.11
C ILE A 561 1.48 17.19 -41.52
N ILE A 562 0.15 17.15 -41.48
CA ILE A 562 -0.71 18.28 -41.82
C ILE A 562 -0.52 19.43 -40.82
N ARG A 563 -0.48 19.13 -39.52
CA ARG A 563 -0.20 20.12 -38.47
C ARG A 563 1.15 20.80 -38.66
N ASN A 564 2.15 20.04 -39.06
CA ASN A 564 3.50 20.53 -39.31
C ASN A 564 3.75 20.95 -40.76
N SER A 565 2.69 21.21 -41.55
CA SER A 565 2.80 21.51 -42.98
C SER A 565 3.72 22.69 -43.34
N ALA A 566 3.95 23.63 -42.41
CA ALA A 566 4.92 24.71 -42.58
C ALA A 566 6.37 24.23 -42.73
N ASN A 567 6.70 23.10 -42.10
CA ASN A 567 8.02 22.48 -42.15
C ASN A 567 8.13 21.38 -43.22
N VAL A 568 7.00 20.91 -43.76
CA VAL A 568 6.97 19.80 -44.74
C VAL A 568 7.09 20.35 -46.18
N PRO A 569 7.99 19.80 -47.03
CA PRO A 569 8.09 20.20 -48.42
C PRO A 569 6.77 20.04 -49.18
N GLN A 570 6.43 21.03 -50.00
CA GLN A 570 5.16 21.05 -50.75
C GLN A 570 5.00 19.82 -51.67
N ALA A 571 6.10 19.29 -52.20
CA ALA A 571 6.07 18.09 -53.03
C ALA A 571 5.59 16.85 -52.25
N VAL A 572 6.03 16.72 -50.99
CA VAL A 572 5.62 15.63 -50.09
C VAL A 572 4.14 15.76 -49.75
N LEU A 573 3.70 16.97 -49.38
CA LEU A 573 2.27 17.24 -49.12
C LEU A 573 1.41 16.94 -50.35
N LYS A 574 1.82 17.40 -51.55
CA LYS A 574 1.09 17.15 -52.80
C LYS A 574 0.94 15.65 -53.09
N GLU A 575 1.96 14.84 -52.80
CA GLU A 575 1.93 13.40 -53.07
C GLU A 575 1.11 12.63 -52.02
N LEU A 576 1.25 12.95 -50.73
CA LEU A 576 0.47 12.31 -49.65
C LEU A 576 -1.02 12.60 -49.76
N ILE A 577 -1.36 13.78 -50.26
CA ILE A 577 -2.73 14.26 -50.36
C ILE A 577 -3.36 13.89 -51.72
N LYS A 578 -2.61 13.33 -52.66
CA LYS A 578 -3.13 12.99 -54.00
C LYS A 578 -4.35 12.07 -53.97
N ASP A 579 -4.42 11.20 -52.96
CA ASP A 579 -5.51 10.25 -52.76
C ASP A 579 -6.38 10.65 -51.54
N VAL A 580 -6.83 11.91 -51.48
CA VAL A 580 -7.70 12.45 -50.41
C VAL A 580 -8.86 11.51 -50.06
N GLU A 581 -9.43 10.85 -51.06
CA GLU A 581 -10.57 9.94 -50.94
C GLU A 581 -10.30 8.73 -50.05
N LYS A 582 -9.02 8.35 -49.89
CA LYS A 582 -8.60 7.22 -49.05
C LYS A 582 -8.28 7.64 -47.62
N LEU A 583 -8.29 8.93 -47.31
CA LEU A 583 -7.99 9.43 -45.98
C LEU A 583 -9.11 9.07 -45.00
N ALA A 584 -8.73 8.71 -43.78
CA ALA A 584 -9.69 8.47 -42.70
C ALA A 584 -10.47 9.77 -42.35
N PRO A 585 -11.70 9.67 -41.80
CA PRO A 585 -12.50 10.81 -41.36
C PRO A 585 -11.74 11.84 -40.51
N SER A 586 -10.93 11.34 -39.57
CA SER A 586 -10.18 12.18 -38.64
C SER A 586 -9.07 12.97 -39.35
N SER A 587 -8.34 12.32 -40.26
CA SER A 587 -7.33 12.95 -41.10
C SER A 587 -7.94 14.00 -42.02
N LEU A 588 -9.13 13.75 -42.60
CA LEU A 588 -9.86 14.75 -43.40
C LEU A 588 -10.30 15.96 -42.57
N ALA A 589 -10.81 15.73 -41.37
CA ALA A 589 -11.22 16.81 -40.47
C ALA A 589 -10.02 17.66 -40.03
N GLU A 590 -8.89 17.02 -39.70
CA GLU A 590 -7.66 17.74 -39.34
C GLU A 590 -7.07 18.49 -40.53
N LEU A 591 -7.07 17.87 -41.72
CA LEU A 591 -6.73 18.55 -42.98
C LEU A 591 -7.56 19.82 -43.17
N ALA A 592 -8.87 19.75 -42.95
CA ALA A 592 -9.76 20.89 -43.10
C ALA A 592 -9.47 22.03 -42.12
N LYS A 593 -9.02 21.72 -40.90
CA LYS A 593 -8.59 22.73 -39.92
C LYS A 593 -7.34 23.48 -40.37
N HIS A 594 -6.37 22.77 -40.92
CA HIS A 594 -5.05 23.32 -41.29
C HIS A 594 -4.93 23.73 -42.76
N LEU A 595 -6.01 23.63 -43.55
CA LEU A 595 -6.06 24.06 -44.95
C LEU A 595 -5.53 25.49 -45.18
N ASN A 596 -5.69 26.39 -44.20
CA ASN A 596 -5.19 27.77 -44.30
C ASN A 596 -3.68 27.90 -44.22
N VAL A 597 -3.00 26.94 -43.59
CA VAL A 597 -1.54 26.90 -43.44
C VAL A 597 -0.88 26.32 -44.71
N LEU A 598 -1.65 25.62 -45.54
CA LEU A 598 -1.16 25.07 -46.79
C LEU A 598 -0.89 26.17 -47.84
N PRO A 599 0.12 25.97 -48.71
CA PRO A 599 0.37 26.84 -49.86
C PRO A 599 -0.89 26.98 -50.72
N GLU A 600 -1.13 28.19 -51.24
CA GLU A 600 -2.38 28.52 -51.95
C GLU A 600 -2.70 27.56 -53.12
N GLU A 601 -1.69 27.13 -53.87
CA GLU A 601 -1.84 26.15 -54.94
C GLU A 601 -2.30 24.78 -54.43
N VAL A 602 -1.72 24.30 -53.33
CA VAL A 602 -2.06 23.02 -52.72
C VAL A 602 -3.46 23.11 -52.14
N ARG A 603 -3.75 24.20 -51.42
CA ARG A 603 -5.05 24.47 -50.80
C ARG A 603 -6.17 24.52 -51.83
N THR A 604 -6.01 25.24 -52.93
CA THR A 604 -7.07 25.38 -53.95
C THR A 604 -7.37 24.08 -54.66
N LYS A 605 -6.31 23.34 -55.06
CA LYS A 605 -6.47 22.02 -55.65
C LYS A 605 -7.11 21.04 -54.67
N LEU A 606 -6.59 20.99 -53.45
CA LEU A 606 -7.09 20.11 -52.40
C LEU A 606 -8.55 20.39 -52.06
N LEU A 607 -8.93 21.66 -51.93
CA LEU A 607 -10.30 22.02 -51.64
C LEU A 607 -11.23 21.62 -52.80
N ALA A 608 -10.77 21.71 -54.05
CA ALA A 608 -11.54 21.17 -55.18
C ALA A 608 -11.68 19.64 -55.11
N ASP A 609 -10.59 18.93 -54.82
CA ASP A 609 -10.57 17.46 -54.71
C ASP A 609 -11.49 17.00 -53.56
N VAL A 610 -11.32 17.56 -52.36
CA VAL A 610 -12.19 17.34 -51.19
C VAL A 610 -13.67 17.57 -51.51
N MET A 611 -13.99 18.63 -52.27
CA MET A 611 -15.36 18.95 -52.66
C MET A 611 -15.95 17.97 -53.67
N ASN A 612 -15.13 17.46 -54.59
CA ASN A 612 -15.54 16.44 -55.55
C ASN A 612 -15.76 15.08 -54.88
N SER A 613 -14.89 14.74 -53.93
CA SER A 613 -14.92 13.48 -53.18
C SER A 613 -15.98 13.48 -52.07
N MET A 614 -16.55 14.65 -51.73
CA MET A 614 -17.53 14.80 -50.66
C MET A 614 -18.79 13.93 -50.84
N ASN A 615 -19.11 13.54 -52.08
CA ASN A 615 -20.22 12.63 -52.37
C ASN A 615 -19.93 11.17 -52.00
N ASN A 616 -18.66 10.79 -51.95
CA ASN A 616 -18.20 9.42 -51.67
C ASN A 616 -17.98 9.17 -50.16
N LEU A 617 -18.01 10.24 -49.35
CA LEU A 617 -17.89 10.16 -47.89
C LEU A 617 -19.19 9.65 -47.25
N ASP A 618 -19.11 9.12 -46.04
CA ASP A 618 -20.29 8.89 -45.19
C ASP A 618 -20.81 10.19 -44.56
N ASP A 619 -22.02 10.17 -43.99
CA ASP A 619 -22.65 11.39 -43.47
C ASP A 619 -21.91 11.98 -42.25
N GLU A 620 -21.23 11.17 -41.44
CA GLU A 620 -20.44 11.66 -40.30
C GLU A 620 -19.17 12.37 -40.78
N GLN A 621 -18.46 11.77 -41.74
CA GLN A 621 -17.33 12.36 -42.45
C GLN A 621 -17.71 13.68 -43.10
N LYS A 622 -18.82 13.71 -43.86
CA LYS A 622 -19.33 14.93 -44.49
C LYS A 622 -19.66 15.99 -43.45
N ALA A 623 -20.35 15.63 -42.38
CA ALA A 623 -20.72 16.56 -41.32
C ALA A 623 -19.50 17.22 -40.66
N ALA A 624 -18.49 16.41 -40.30
CA ALA A 624 -17.25 16.91 -39.71
C ALA A 624 -16.51 17.85 -40.67
N LEU A 625 -16.35 17.43 -41.92
CA LEU A 625 -15.66 18.18 -42.96
C LEU A 625 -16.35 19.51 -43.28
N ILE A 626 -17.68 19.49 -43.50
CA ILE A 626 -18.47 20.70 -43.76
C ILE A 626 -18.38 21.67 -42.58
N GLY A 627 -18.49 21.15 -41.35
CA GLY A 627 -18.37 21.95 -40.14
C GLY A 627 -17.03 22.68 -40.06
N GLU A 628 -15.91 21.98 -40.28
CA GLU A 628 -14.58 22.58 -40.19
C GLU A 628 -14.26 23.49 -41.39
N LEU A 629 -14.70 23.15 -42.61
CA LEU A 629 -14.54 24.02 -43.78
C LEU A 629 -15.28 25.35 -43.60
N LEU A 630 -16.54 25.32 -43.14
CA LEU A 630 -17.32 26.53 -42.94
C LEU A 630 -16.81 27.38 -41.76
N LYS A 631 -16.24 26.75 -40.72
CA LYS A 631 -15.63 27.47 -39.59
C LYS A 631 -14.33 28.16 -39.97
N ASN A 632 -13.44 27.46 -40.68
CA ASN A 632 -12.04 27.87 -40.77
C ASN A 632 -11.70 28.55 -42.11
N GLN A 633 -12.46 28.31 -43.20
CA GLN A 633 -12.08 28.82 -44.52
C GLN A 633 -12.63 30.22 -44.79
N THR A 634 -11.74 31.23 -44.80
CA THR A 634 -12.11 32.62 -45.15
C THR A 634 -12.25 32.86 -46.65
N ASN A 635 -11.69 31.97 -47.49
CA ASN A 635 -11.52 32.18 -48.93
C ASN A 635 -12.39 31.25 -49.79
N LEU A 636 -13.51 30.76 -49.25
CA LEU A 636 -14.47 29.98 -50.02
C LEU A 636 -15.11 30.87 -51.09
N ASN A 637 -15.00 30.47 -52.36
CA ASN A 637 -15.71 31.15 -53.42
C ASN A 637 -17.24 30.87 -53.31
N PRO A 638 -18.11 31.71 -53.91
CA PRO A 638 -19.55 31.55 -53.78
C PRO A 638 -20.09 30.18 -54.21
N GLN A 639 -19.46 29.55 -55.23
CA GLN A 639 -19.84 28.23 -55.71
C GLN A 639 -19.50 27.13 -54.70
N GLN A 640 -18.31 27.21 -54.08
CA GLN A 640 -17.88 26.29 -53.03
C GLN A 640 -18.79 26.39 -51.81
N LEU A 641 -19.12 27.62 -51.39
CA LEU A 641 -20.06 27.84 -50.29
C LEU A 641 -21.45 27.28 -50.59
N GLU A 642 -21.94 27.41 -51.82
CA GLU A 642 -23.22 26.84 -52.24
C GLU A 642 -23.21 25.31 -52.23
N THR A 643 -22.14 24.68 -52.72
CA THR A 643 -21.96 23.23 -52.67
C THR A 643 -21.91 22.73 -51.22
N LEU A 644 -21.19 23.40 -50.32
CA LEU A 644 -21.15 23.05 -48.89
C LEU A 644 -22.54 23.15 -48.24
N MET A 645 -23.29 24.22 -48.53
CA MET A 645 -24.65 24.40 -48.01
C MET A 645 -25.63 23.36 -48.56
N LYS A 646 -25.46 22.93 -49.82
CA LYS A 646 -26.24 21.85 -50.42
C LYS A 646 -25.94 20.50 -49.75
N ASN A 647 -24.67 20.19 -49.53
CA ASN A 647 -24.27 18.96 -48.84
C ASN A 647 -24.72 18.97 -47.38
N LEU A 648 -24.64 20.11 -46.69
CA LEU A 648 -25.21 20.32 -45.35
C LEU A 648 -26.72 20.10 -45.32
N ASP A 649 -27.42 20.35 -46.44
CA ASP A 649 -28.85 20.07 -46.53
C ASP A 649 -29.19 18.59 -46.69
N GLY A 650 -28.30 17.83 -47.34
CA GLY A 650 -28.43 16.40 -47.56
C GLY A 650 -27.99 15.51 -46.39
N LEU A 651 -27.37 16.08 -45.35
CA LEU A 651 -26.99 15.32 -44.14
C LEU A 651 -28.21 14.82 -43.36
N ASP A 652 -28.03 13.70 -42.64
CA ASP A 652 -28.96 13.25 -41.60
C ASP A 652 -29.38 14.40 -40.67
N PRO A 653 -30.67 14.53 -40.30
CA PRO A 653 -31.15 15.64 -39.48
C PRO A 653 -30.39 15.86 -38.17
N ALA A 654 -29.95 14.80 -37.48
CA ALA A 654 -29.22 14.92 -36.23
C ALA A 654 -27.80 15.46 -36.46
N LEU A 655 -27.12 14.98 -37.51
CA LEU A 655 -25.79 15.47 -37.89
C LEU A 655 -25.85 16.91 -38.41
N LYS A 656 -26.84 17.22 -39.23
CA LYS A 656 -27.13 18.58 -39.69
C LYS A 656 -27.34 19.52 -38.51
N GLU A 657 -28.18 19.15 -37.54
CA GLU A 657 -28.43 19.96 -36.35
C GLU A 657 -27.13 20.18 -35.56
N LYS A 658 -26.32 19.12 -35.38
CA LYS A 658 -25.00 19.20 -34.74
C LYS A 658 -24.06 20.19 -35.43
N VAL A 659 -23.95 20.12 -36.76
CA VAL A 659 -23.12 21.05 -37.55
C VAL A 659 -23.66 22.47 -37.45
N MET A 660 -24.96 22.67 -37.61
CA MET A 660 -25.61 23.97 -37.51
C MET A 660 -25.41 24.60 -36.14
N LYS A 661 -25.59 23.84 -35.06
CA LYS A 661 -25.32 24.30 -33.70
C LYS A 661 -23.87 24.74 -33.55
N GLY A 662 -22.91 23.93 -33.99
CA GLY A 662 -21.48 24.28 -33.92
C GLY A 662 -21.11 25.53 -34.75
N LEU A 663 -21.79 25.78 -35.87
CA LEU A 663 -21.60 27.01 -36.66
C LEU A 663 -22.23 28.23 -35.99
N VAL A 664 -23.43 28.09 -35.40
CA VAL A 664 -24.11 29.16 -34.66
C VAL A 664 -23.33 29.52 -33.39
N ASP A 665 -22.82 28.53 -32.66
CA ASP A 665 -21.99 28.75 -31.46
C ASP A 665 -20.68 29.46 -31.79
N ASN A 666 -20.18 29.33 -33.03
CA ASN A 666 -18.98 30.02 -33.53
C ASN A 666 -19.31 31.21 -34.45
N MET A 667 -20.56 31.70 -34.44
CA MET A 667 -21.05 32.67 -35.43
C MET A 667 -20.15 33.89 -35.50
N ASP A 668 -19.68 34.44 -34.39
CA ASP A 668 -18.86 35.67 -34.36
C ASP A 668 -17.55 35.54 -35.15
N ASN A 669 -16.97 34.34 -35.19
CA ASN A 669 -15.71 34.06 -35.88
C ASN A 669 -15.89 33.62 -37.34
N LEU A 670 -17.13 33.41 -37.80
CA LEU A 670 -17.38 32.99 -39.18
C LEU A 670 -17.07 34.11 -40.19
N PRO A 671 -16.58 33.76 -41.39
CA PRO A 671 -16.45 34.71 -42.49
C PRO A 671 -17.79 35.39 -42.83
N PRO A 672 -17.84 36.68 -43.18
CA PRO A 672 -19.09 37.40 -43.46
C PRO A 672 -19.99 36.73 -44.50
N ALA A 673 -19.39 36.21 -45.58
CA ALA A 673 -20.11 35.48 -46.63
C ALA A 673 -20.79 34.20 -46.10
N VAL A 674 -20.14 33.50 -45.17
CA VAL A 674 -20.69 32.30 -44.52
C VAL A 674 -21.84 32.70 -43.59
N LYS A 675 -21.68 33.75 -42.78
CA LYS A 675 -22.73 34.29 -41.88
C LYS A 675 -24.01 34.60 -42.65
N GLU A 676 -23.92 35.35 -43.74
CA GLU A 676 -25.07 35.78 -44.53
C GLU A 676 -25.83 34.57 -45.13
N LYS A 677 -25.08 33.62 -45.70
CA LYS A 677 -25.67 32.38 -46.23
C LYS A 677 -26.26 31.51 -45.14
N LEU A 678 -25.62 31.39 -43.98
CA LEU A 678 -26.10 30.60 -42.85
C LEU A 678 -27.41 31.16 -42.28
N VAL A 679 -27.49 32.49 -42.10
CA VAL A 679 -28.73 33.17 -41.67
C VAL A 679 -29.85 32.93 -42.69
N SER A 680 -29.55 33.11 -43.98
CA SER A 680 -30.51 32.84 -45.06
C SER A 680 -30.99 31.39 -45.08
N PHE A 681 -30.10 30.44 -44.80
CA PHE A 681 -30.41 29.01 -44.72
C PHE A 681 -31.32 28.68 -43.53
N ILE A 682 -31.05 29.27 -42.35
CA ILE A 682 -31.89 29.12 -41.14
C ILE A 682 -33.29 29.71 -41.37
N LEU A 683 -33.36 30.90 -41.99
CA LEU A 683 -34.62 31.60 -42.23
C LEU A 683 -35.52 30.88 -43.25
N LYS A 684 -34.96 30.16 -44.23
CA LYS A 684 -35.73 29.39 -45.22
C LYS A 684 -36.40 28.13 -44.67
N LYS A 685 -35.98 27.64 -43.49
CA LYS A 685 -36.52 26.43 -42.86
C LYS A 685 -37.55 26.71 -41.76
N LYS A 686 -37.69 27.97 -41.35
CA LYS A 686 -38.83 28.44 -40.55
C LYS A 686 -39.98 28.79 -41.49
#